data_AF-A0AAU7FBI2-F1
#
_entry.id   AF-A0AAU7FBI2-F1
#
_cell.length_a   1.000
_cell.length_b   1.000
_cell.length_c   1.000
_cell.angle_alpha   90.00
_cell.angle_beta   90.00
_cell.angle_gamma   90.00
#
_symmetry.space_group_name_H-M   'P 1'
#
loop_
_entity.id
_entity.type
_entity.pdbx_description
1 polymer ?
#
loop_
_entity_poly.entity_id
_entity_poly.type
_entity_poly.pdbx_seq_one_letter_code
_entity_poly.pdbx_strand_id
1 'polypeptide(L)'
;MASIDVNSIVNQLMEVERQPLKKFDVRNIGIQARISAYGSIKGALSTFQGAAQKLSNADNFNVVNATSSATDFVSISAAKNAADGKFSLEVSQLAQNQKLASSAFASTTAEVGLGTIKLDFGKYTTAAGVTSFTSNPEKASKSITIDANNNTLTGIRDAINNAKAGVTASIINDGSGYKLTVVSNDTGESNALKITTTDTGDGVDSDAAGLSRLAYNASTGGAANLTQNQAAQNAKFKIDGIDISKAANVISDVIDGVTLTLNKVTTSAVNLSVGKNTSGIAKSVQDFIKAYNDLSKALTDSTAYNKDTKQGAILNGEGTVRSIQVSLRNAINQTIAGTGGDFKSLTQIGIKLDQNGVMSLDSTKFNAAVEKDAQGVISLFASNGRASDSLIRIDSFDKNTKTVADLGVSVVNNATQATYTTSALTFGGPGGTFNVGAANKNFGITVNGAIASVTLTEGDYTPAQLAAELQTRINSNSALQTSGAKVGVVIGADNKIVINNTKFGSEGTLSVTSDLLGTGISGPIAGTDVQVKVGNDLKTGVGQQVTLDSGLKFSVLGGAASSPDGASRGTISFSRGFGYQFDSMLEKMLSTKGEVATRVDGMNREAKNIAKRTEEFNRRLVDIEQRYRKQYTALDLAVTQMQSTSTWLTTQLANLPKVA
;
A
#
# COMPACT_ATOMS: atom_id res chain seq x y z
N MET A 1 -87.64 -31.62 19.72
CA MET A 1 -86.73 -30.57 19.21
C MET A 1 -85.32 -30.94 19.61
N ALA A 2 -84.35 -30.61 18.76
CA ALA A 2 -83.01 -31.16 18.73
C ALA A 2 -82.20 -30.89 20.02
N SER A 3 -81.38 -31.87 20.40
CA SER A 3 -80.25 -31.73 21.34
C SER A 3 -79.43 -30.48 20.98
N ILE A 4 -78.96 -29.76 21.99
CA ILE A 4 -78.16 -28.56 21.79
C ILE A 4 -76.87 -28.96 21.05
N ASP A 5 -76.57 -28.34 19.91
CA ASP A 5 -75.28 -28.55 19.23
C ASP A 5 -74.17 -27.82 20.01
N VAL A 6 -73.71 -28.48 21.08
CA VAL A 6 -72.67 -28.00 21.97
C VAL A 6 -71.38 -27.71 21.21
N ASN A 7 -71.06 -28.47 20.16
CA ASN A 7 -69.83 -28.25 19.39
C ASN A 7 -69.89 -26.93 18.61
N SER A 8 -71.01 -26.64 17.94
CA SER A 8 -71.18 -25.40 17.19
C SER A 8 -71.13 -24.16 18.10
N ILE A 9 -71.83 -24.20 19.25
CA ILE A 9 -71.86 -23.07 20.20
C ILE A 9 -70.48 -22.84 20.83
N VAL A 10 -69.82 -23.91 21.29
CA VAL A 10 -68.47 -23.79 21.88
C VAL A 10 -67.49 -23.23 20.84
N ASN A 11 -67.52 -23.70 19.59
CA ASN A 11 -66.65 -23.17 18.53
C ASN A 11 -66.88 -21.67 18.26
N GLN A 12 -68.14 -21.22 18.21
CA GLN A 12 -68.46 -19.80 18.03
C GLN A 12 -67.97 -18.93 19.19
N LEU A 13 -68.13 -19.40 20.43
CA LEU A 13 -67.60 -18.71 21.61
C LEU A 13 -66.07 -18.66 21.59
N MET A 14 -65.43 -19.77 21.23
CA MET A 14 -63.97 -19.82 21.10
C MET A 14 -63.44 -18.88 20.01
N GLU A 15 -64.16 -18.64 18.92
CA GLU A 15 -63.77 -17.64 17.91
C GLU A 15 -63.77 -16.20 18.44
N VAL A 16 -64.72 -15.87 19.32
CA VAL A 16 -64.75 -14.57 20.00
C VAL A 16 -63.61 -14.48 21.02
N GLU A 17 -63.40 -15.53 21.81
CA GLU A 17 -62.32 -15.60 22.80
C GLU A 17 -60.92 -15.55 22.15
N ARG A 18 -60.77 -15.96 20.88
CA ARG A 18 -59.51 -15.88 20.11
C ARG A 18 -59.18 -14.49 19.56
N GLN A 19 -60.08 -13.52 19.60
CA GLN A 19 -59.83 -12.17 19.03
C GLN A 19 -58.55 -11.48 19.54
N PRO A 20 -58.17 -11.59 20.84
CA PRO A 20 -56.90 -11.04 21.33
C PRO A 20 -55.66 -11.67 20.67
N LEU A 21 -55.70 -12.95 20.28
CA LEU A 21 -54.59 -13.61 19.58
C LEU A 21 -54.36 -12.99 18.20
N LYS A 22 -55.43 -12.76 17.44
CA LYS A 22 -55.35 -12.10 16.12
C LYS A 22 -54.67 -10.73 16.23
N LYS A 23 -54.90 -9.99 17.32
CA LYS A 23 -54.21 -8.72 17.61
C LYS A 23 -52.72 -8.89 17.93
N PHE A 24 -52.36 -9.93 18.68
CA PHE A 24 -50.95 -10.26 18.96
C PHE A 24 -50.20 -10.68 17.70
N ASP A 25 -50.81 -11.51 16.85
CA ASP A 25 -50.23 -11.96 15.59
C ASP A 25 -49.97 -10.78 14.65
N VAL A 26 -50.96 -9.91 14.44
CA VAL A 26 -50.81 -8.70 13.61
C VAL A 26 -49.71 -7.79 14.16
N ARG A 27 -49.64 -7.60 15.48
CA ARG A 27 -48.58 -6.80 16.12
C ARG A 27 -47.20 -7.44 15.92
N ASN A 28 -47.09 -8.76 16.09
CA ASN A 28 -45.84 -9.48 15.92
C ASN A 28 -45.36 -9.42 14.45
N ILE A 29 -46.27 -9.63 13.48
CA ILE A 29 -45.98 -9.46 12.05
C ILE A 29 -45.46 -8.05 11.76
N GLY A 30 -46.12 -7.02 12.31
CA GLY A 30 -45.68 -5.64 12.17
C GLY A 30 -44.27 -5.39 12.72
N ILE A 31 -43.95 -5.95 13.90
CA ILE A 31 -42.62 -5.84 14.49
C ILE A 31 -41.56 -6.56 13.64
N GLN A 32 -41.84 -7.76 13.15
CA GLN A 32 -40.92 -8.51 12.27
C GLN A 32 -40.65 -7.78 10.94
N ALA A 33 -41.69 -7.17 10.36
CA ALA A 33 -41.55 -6.33 9.17
C ALA A 33 -40.67 -5.10 9.46
N ARG A 34 -40.82 -4.45 10.62
CA ARG A 34 -39.94 -3.34 11.05
C ARG A 34 -38.49 -3.80 11.25
N ILE A 35 -38.26 -4.93 11.90
CA ILE A 35 -36.92 -5.51 12.07
C ILE A 35 -36.26 -5.74 10.71
N SER A 36 -37.00 -6.31 9.75
CA SER A 36 -36.52 -6.55 8.38
C SER A 36 -36.17 -5.24 7.65
N ALA A 37 -37.00 -4.21 7.81
CA ALA A 37 -36.74 -2.87 7.25
C ALA A 37 -35.48 -2.24 7.85
N TYR A 38 -35.28 -2.34 9.17
CA TYR A 38 -34.03 -1.91 9.81
C TYR A 38 -32.81 -2.72 9.33
N GLY A 39 -32.97 -4.01 9.04
CA GLY A 39 -31.93 -4.83 8.40
C GLY A 39 -31.52 -4.27 7.04
N SER A 40 -32.48 -3.85 6.22
CA SER A 40 -32.23 -3.21 4.92
C SER A 40 -31.53 -1.87 5.07
N ILE A 41 -31.96 -1.03 6.02
CA ILE A 41 -31.29 0.24 6.35
C ILE A 41 -29.85 0.00 6.82
N LYS A 42 -29.62 -1.02 7.67
CA LYS A 42 -28.28 -1.40 8.12
C LYS A 42 -27.37 -1.78 6.94
N GLY A 43 -27.91 -2.53 5.97
CA GLY A 43 -27.19 -2.87 4.74
C GLY A 43 -26.83 -1.62 3.90
N ALA A 44 -27.77 -0.69 3.74
CA ALA A 44 -27.52 0.57 3.03
C ALA A 44 -26.49 1.45 3.76
N LEU A 45 -26.58 1.56 5.09
CA LEU A 45 -25.61 2.27 5.92
C LEU A 45 -24.21 1.67 5.80
N SER A 46 -24.09 0.34 5.81
CA SER A 46 -22.81 -0.37 5.65
C SER A 46 -22.23 -0.16 4.25
N THR A 47 -23.07 -0.16 3.21
CA THR A 47 -22.63 0.14 1.84
C THR A 47 -22.09 1.56 1.72
N PHE A 48 -22.79 2.53 2.30
CA PHE A 48 -22.32 3.91 2.34
C PHE A 48 -21.04 4.07 3.18
N GLN A 49 -20.93 3.37 4.31
CA GLN A 49 -19.71 3.34 5.12
C GLN A 49 -18.52 2.86 4.30
N GLY A 50 -18.67 1.77 3.52
CA GLY A 50 -17.61 1.29 2.63
C GLY A 50 -17.18 2.31 1.58
N ALA A 51 -18.12 3.09 1.03
CA ALA A 51 -17.80 4.18 0.11
C ALA A 51 -17.06 5.33 0.81
N ALA A 52 -17.49 5.71 2.03
CA ALA A 52 -16.83 6.73 2.84
C ALA A 52 -15.40 6.32 3.26
N GLN A 53 -15.19 5.05 3.61
CA GLN A 53 -13.88 4.47 3.92
C GLN A 53 -12.92 4.52 2.73
N LYS A 54 -13.40 4.16 1.53
CA LYS A 54 -12.58 4.29 0.32
C LYS A 54 -12.16 5.73 0.08
N LEU A 55 -13.10 6.66 0.28
CA LEU A 55 -12.86 8.09 0.08
C LEU A 55 -12.03 8.74 1.20
N SER A 56 -11.94 8.10 2.38
CA SER A 56 -11.15 8.60 3.51
C SER A 56 -9.64 8.44 3.30
N ASN A 57 -9.21 7.63 2.33
CA ASN A 57 -7.82 7.39 1.98
C ASN A 57 -7.42 8.16 0.71
N ALA A 58 -6.46 9.08 0.84
CA ALA A 58 -5.96 9.91 -0.26
C ALA A 58 -5.37 9.09 -1.42
N ASP A 59 -4.85 7.90 -1.12
CA ASP A 59 -4.21 7.03 -2.12
C ASP A 59 -5.21 6.47 -3.12
N ASN A 60 -6.48 6.35 -2.73
CA ASN A 60 -7.55 5.85 -3.59
C ASN A 60 -8.00 6.87 -4.65
N PHE A 61 -7.51 8.12 -4.60
CA PHE A 61 -7.84 9.13 -5.60
C PHE A 61 -6.99 9.05 -6.87
N ASN A 62 -5.91 8.26 -6.85
CA ASN A 62 -4.98 8.08 -7.98
C ASN A 62 -4.67 9.41 -8.70
N VAL A 63 -4.16 10.38 -7.94
CA VAL A 63 -4.11 11.82 -8.27
C VAL A 63 -3.34 12.14 -9.55
N VAL A 64 -2.35 11.32 -9.88
CA VAL A 64 -1.49 11.51 -11.05
C VAL A 64 -1.79 10.40 -12.05
N ASN A 65 -2.04 10.79 -13.28
CA ASN A 65 -2.14 9.89 -14.42
C ASN A 65 -0.87 10.02 -15.24
N ALA A 66 -0.34 8.88 -15.69
CA ALA A 66 0.75 8.82 -16.65
C ALA A 66 0.29 7.99 -17.84
N THR A 67 0.35 8.56 -19.03
CA THR A 67 -0.16 7.95 -20.25
C THR A 67 0.93 7.91 -21.31
N SER A 68 0.91 6.83 -22.09
CA SER A 68 1.75 6.65 -23.26
C SER A 68 0.83 6.47 -24.47
N SER A 69 1.16 7.14 -25.56
CA SER A 69 0.48 6.94 -26.84
C SER A 69 0.77 5.57 -27.48
N ALA A 70 1.77 4.83 -27.00
CA ALA A 70 2.14 3.50 -27.50
C ALA A 70 2.66 2.59 -26.38
N THR A 71 1.74 2.08 -25.55
CA THR A 71 2.06 1.27 -24.34
C THR A 71 2.83 -0.02 -24.64
N ASP A 72 2.67 -0.59 -25.83
CA ASP A 72 3.39 -1.79 -26.29
C ASP A 72 4.90 -1.54 -26.49
N PHE A 73 5.29 -0.28 -26.69
CA PHE A 73 6.67 0.14 -26.88
C PHE A 73 7.25 0.73 -25.60
N VAL A 74 6.48 1.61 -24.95
CA VAL A 74 6.91 2.28 -23.72
C VAL A 74 5.72 2.41 -22.78
N SER A 75 5.86 1.88 -21.57
CA SER A 75 4.95 2.16 -20.46
C SER A 75 5.56 3.20 -19.53
N ILE A 76 4.68 3.98 -18.91
CA ILE A 76 5.05 5.07 -18.00
C ILE A 76 4.20 4.95 -16.73
N SER A 77 4.83 5.18 -15.58
CA SER A 77 4.15 5.41 -14.32
C SER A 77 4.70 6.67 -13.65
N ALA A 78 3.90 7.30 -12.80
CA ALA A 78 4.28 8.51 -12.11
C ALA A 78 3.97 8.40 -10.61
N ALA A 79 4.87 8.92 -9.80
CA ALA A 79 4.69 9.13 -8.37
C ALA A 79 3.65 10.25 -8.13
N LYS A 80 3.09 10.29 -6.93
CA LYS A 80 2.02 11.23 -6.54
C LYS A 80 2.43 12.70 -6.62
N ASN A 81 3.73 12.97 -6.56
CA ASN A 81 4.34 14.31 -6.62
C ASN A 81 5.01 14.60 -7.97
N ALA A 82 4.90 13.71 -8.95
CA ALA A 82 5.45 13.96 -10.28
C ALA A 82 4.82 15.24 -10.86
N ALA A 83 5.65 16.09 -11.46
CA ALA A 83 5.18 17.31 -12.09
C ALA A 83 4.37 17.00 -13.35
N ASP A 84 3.37 17.84 -13.64
CA ASP A 84 2.62 17.80 -14.89
C ASP A 84 3.58 18.08 -16.07
N GLY A 85 3.50 17.27 -17.13
CA GLY A 85 4.43 17.37 -18.25
C GLY A 85 4.04 16.51 -19.45
N LYS A 86 4.47 16.93 -20.64
CA LYS A 86 4.37 16.14 -21.87
C LYS A 86 5.78 15.96 -22.42
N PHE A 87 6.08 14.74 -22.85
CA PHE A 87 7.41 14.36 -23.30
C PHE A 87 7.31 13.57 -24.60
N SER A 88 8.26 13.78 -25.50
CA SER A 88 8.45 13.00 -26.72
C SER A 88 9.59 11.99 -26.50
N LEU A 89 9.28 10.70 -26.62
CA LEU A 89 10.19 9.58 -26.30
C LEU A 89 10.51 8.80 -27.59
N GLU A 90 11.78 8.65 -27.91
CA GLU A 90 12.25 7.77 -29.00
C GLU A 90 13.25 6.74 -28.47
N VAL A 91 12.92 5.45 -28.52
CA VAL A 91 13.84 4.36 -28.15
C VAL A 91 14.57 3.87 -29.40
N SER A 92 15.90 3.96 -29.40
CA SER A 92 16.74 3.44 -30.48
C SER A 92 17.37 2.09 -30.16
N GLN A 93 17.57 1.78 -28.88
CA GLN A 93 18.17 0.52 -28.43
C GLN A 93 17.65 0.15 -27.03
N LEU A 94 17.38 -1.13 -26.80
CA LEU A 94 17.07 -1.65 -25.46
C LEU A 94 18.35 -2.07 -24.72
N ALA A 95 18.32 -1.99 -23.40
CA ALA A 95 19.35 -2.57 -22.58
C ALA A 95 19.32 -4.09 -22.71
N GLN A 96 20.50 -4.69 -22.83
CA GLN A 96 20.69 -6.12 -22.98
C GLN A 96 21.72 -6.61 -21.97
N ASN A 97 21.50 -7.82 -21.46
CA ASN A 97 22.46 -8.54 -20.65
C ASN A 97 23.40 -9.37 -21.53
N GLN A 98 24.61 -9.62 -21.03
CA GLN A 98 25.56 -10.44 -21.76
C GLN A 98 25.22 -11.93 -21.64
N LYS A 99 25.41 -12.67 -22.74
CA LYS A 99 25.31 -14.14 -22.78
C LYS A 99 26.57 -14.73 -23.38
N LEU A 100 27.19 -15.61 -22.62
CA LEU A 100 28.40 -16.35 -22.98
C LEU A 100 28.09 -17.84 -23.06
N ALA A 101 28.70 -18.54 -24.00
CA ALA A 101 28.56 -19.99 -24.15
C ALA A 101 29.93 -20.67 -24.29
N SER A 102 30.08 -21.83 -23.64
CA SER A 102 31.28 -22.65 -23.78
C SER A 102 31.32 -23.38 -25.12
N SER A 103 32.50 -23.94 -25.44
CA SER A 103 32.58 -25.04 -26.40
C SER A 103 31.78 -26.27 -25.93
N ALA A 104 31.46 -27.18 -26.85
CA ALA A 104 30.65 -28.35 -26.55
C ALA A 104 31.39 -29.37 -25.67
N PHE A 105 30.64 -30.02 -24.78
CA PHE A 105 31.04 -31.15 -23.95
C PHE A 105 30.26 -32.40 -24.36
N ALA A 106 30.84 -33.58 -24.18
CA ALA A 106 30.24 -34.85 -24.58
C ALA A 106 29.02 -35.24 -23.74
N SER A 107 28.99 -34.88 -22.45
CA SER A 107 27.88 -35.17 -21.54
C SER A 107 27.72 -34.08 -20.46
N THR A 108 26.59 -34.09 -19.75
CA THR A 108 26.35 -33.19 -18.59
C THR A 108 27.20 -33.55 -17.37
N THR A 109 27.78 -34.74 -17.35
CA THR A 109 28.66 -35.24 -16.28
C THR A 109 30.13 -35.24 -16.71
N ALA A 110 30.45 -34.69 -17.88
CA ALA A 110 31.83 -34.56 -18.32
C ALA A 110 32.59 -33.70 -17.32
N GLU A 111 33.76 -34.20 -16.89
CA GLU A 111 34.68 -33.42 -16.07
C GLU A 111 35.25 -32.28 -16.92
N VAL A 112 35.22 -31.09 -16.36
CA VAL A 112 35.67 -29.86 -17.02
C VAL A 112 37.07 -29.51 -16.53
N GLY A 113 37.30 -29.49 -15.21
CA GLY A 113 38.59 -29.17 -14.62
C GLY A 113 38.48 -28.83 -13.13
N LEU A 114 39.62 -28.57 -12.50
CA LEU A 114 39.73 -28.19 -11.09
C LEU A 114 40.34 -26.79 -10.98
N GLY A 115 40.02 -26.07 -9.91
CA GLY A 115 40.65 -24.79 -9.58
C GLY A 115 39.64 -23.73 -9.17
N THR A 116 39.73 -22.53 -9.74
CA THR A 116 38.86 -21.40 -9.35
C THR A 116 38.32 -20.64 -10.55
N ILE A 117 37.01 -20.35 -10.54
CA ILE A 117 36.37 -19.41 -11.47
C ILE A 117 36.16 -18.09 -10.73
N LYS A 118 36.73 -17.00 -11.22
CA LYS A 118 36.49 -15.65 -10.72
C LYS A 118 35.62 -14.88 -11.70
N LEU A 119 34.54 -14.31 -11.18
CA LEU A 119 33.57 -13.49 -11.89
C LEU A 119 33.78 -12.03 -11.48
N ASP A 120 34.07 -11.20 -12.46
CA ASP A 120 34.15 -9.74 -12.37
C ASP A 120 33.08 -9.11 -13.27
N PHE A 121 32.50 -7.98 -12.84
CA PHE A 121 31.55 -7.19 -13.62
C PHE A 121 32.16 -5.84 -13.96
N GLY A 122 31.87 -5.33 -15.15
CA GLY A 122 32.44 -4.08 -15.62
C GLY A 122 32.07 -3.78 -17.05
N LYS A 123 32.85 -2.89 -17.66
CA LYS A 123 32.68 -2.44 -19.04
C LYS A 123 33.95 -2.68 -19.84
N TYR A 124 33.80 -3.29 -21.01
CA TYR A 124 34.85 -3.32 -22.02
C TYR A 124 34.82 -2.05 -22.85
N THR A 125 35.97 -1.41 -23.02
CA THR A 125 36.12 -0.23 -23.88
C THR A 125 37.27 -0.46 -24.85
N THR A 126 37.02 -0.24 -26.14
CA THR A 126 38.06 -0.30 -27.17
C THR A 126 38.40 1.11 -27.61
N ALA A 127 39.66 1.51 -27.42
CA ALA A 127 40.18 2.79 -27.87
C ALA A 127 41.53 2.56 -28.58
N ALA A 128 41.72 3.17 -29.75
CA ALA A 128 42.93 3.02 -30.56
C ALA A 128 43.37 1.55 -30.80
N GLY A 129 42.40 0.63 -30.95
CA GLY A 129 42.65 -0.80 -31.17
C GLY A 129 42.98 -1.60 -29.90
N VAL A 130 43.04 -0.96 -28.72
CA VAL A 130 43.26 -1.63 -27.44
C VAL A 130 41.94 -1.74 -26.69
N THR A 131 41.52 -2.97 -26.38
CA THR A 131 40.38 -3.25 -25.50
C THR A 131 40.86 -3.36 -24.05
N SER A 132 40.24 -2.61 -23.15
CA SER A 132 40.46 -2.66 -21.70
C SER A 132 39.15 -2.94 -20.95
N PHE A 133 39.27 -3.41 -19.70
CA PHE A 133 38.13 -3.68 -18.82
C PHE A 133 38.17 -2.76 -17.60
N THR A 134 37.08 -2.02 -17.38
CA THR A 134 36.88 -1.19 -16.20
C THR A 134 35.85 -1.84 -15.29
N SER A 135 36.24 -2.21 -14.07
CA SER A 135 35.34 -2.87 -13.11
C SER A 135 34.18 -1.95 -12.68
N ASN A 136 33.02 -2.56 -12.42
CA ASN A 136 31.85 -1.88 -11.87
C ASN A 136 31.95 -1.81 -10.34
N PRO A 137 32.07 -0.62 -9.74
CA PRO A 137 32.22 -0.47 -8.28
C PRO A 137 30.96 -0.88 -7.50
N GLU A 138 29.81 -0.97 -8.14
CA GLU A 138 28.56 -1.39 -7.50
C GLU A 138 28.41 -2.93 -7.41
N LYS A 139 29.33 -3.68 -8.03
CA LYS A 139 29.30 -5.14 -8.10
C LYS A 139 30.62 -5.74 -7.61
N ALA A 140 30.57 -6.43 -6.48
CA ALA A 140 31.73 -7.13 -5.95
C ALA A 140 32.10 -8.36 -6.79
N SER A 141 33.40 -8.55 -7.03
CA SER A 141 33.95 -9.76 -7.65
C SER A 141 33.67 -11.00 -6.78
N LYS A 142 33.45 -12.15 -7.43
CA LYS A 142 33.21 -13.42 -6.73
C LYS A 142 34.09 -14.54 -7.26
N SER A 143 34.81 -15.22 -6.37
CA SER A 143 35.53 -16.45 -6.68
C SER A 143 34.72 -17.68 -6.28
N ILE A 144 34.74 -18.69 -7.14
CA ILE A 144 34.03 -19.97 -7.00
C ILE A 144 35.05 -21.08 -7.12
N THR A 145 35.20 -21.88 -6.08
CA THR A 145 36.12 -23.02 -6.07
C THR A 145 35.48 -24.22 -6.75
N ILE A 146 36.21 -24.82 -7.68
CA ILE A 146 35.86 -26.05 -8.37
C ILE A 146 36.81 -27.15 -7.88
N ASP A 147 36.27 -28.13 -7.16
CA ASP A 147 36.97 -29.27 -6.59
C ASP A 147 36.40 -30.60 -7.11
N ALA A 148 36.90 -31.72 -6.58
CA ALA A 148 36.49 -33.05 -7.01
C ALA A 148 34.99 -33.36 -6.84
N ASN A 149 34.25 -32.58 -6.03
CA ASN A 149 32.82 -32.79 -5.80
C ASN A 149 31.94 -32.05 -6.81
N ASN A 150 32.48 -31.06 -7.54
CA ASN A 150 31.71 -30.20 -8.44
C ASN A 150 32.38 -29.92 -9.80
N ASN A 151 33.44 -30.67 -10.15
CA ASN A 151 34.22 -30.54 -11.39
C ASN A 151 33.50 -30.96 -12.69
N THR A 152 32.25 -31.41 -12.63
CA THR A 152 31.46 -31.76 -13.82
C THR A 152 30.72 -30.56 -14.38
N LEU A 153 30.26 -30.62 -15.64
CA LEU A 153 29.47 -29.54 -16.25
C LEU A 153 28.23 -29.16 -15.40
N THR A 154 27.56 -30.17 -14.84
CA THR A 154 26.43 -30.00 -13.91
C THR A 154 26.88 -29.39 -12.58
N GLY A 155 27.98 -29.89 -12.01
CA GLY A 155 28.55 -29.36 -10.77
C GLY A 155 28.95 -27.89 -10.88
N ILE A 156 29.57 -27.49 -11.98
CA ILE A 156 29.98 -26.10 -12.23
C ILE A 156 28.75 -25.19 -12.40
N ARG A 157 27.72 -25.62 -13.15
CA ARG A 157 26.46 -24.87 -13.26
C ARG A 157 25.88 -24.60 -11.86
N ASP A 158 25.81 -25.64 -11.04
CA ASP A 158 25.21 -25.55 -9.71
C ASP A 158 26.08 -24.70 -8.77
N ALA A 159 27.41 -24.82 -8.85
CA ALA A 159 28.34 -23.99 -8.10
C ALA A 159 28.20 -22.49 -8.44
N ILE A 160 28.09 -22.15 -9.73
CA ILE A 160 27.86 -20.77 -10.18
C ILE A 160 26.53 -20.22 -9.66
N ASN A 161 25.44 -20.98 -9.80
CA ASN A 161 24.11 -20.56 -9.36
C ASN A 161 24.03 -20.44 -7.82
N ASN A 162 24.65 -21.37 -7.08
CA ASN A 162 24.69 -21.35 -5.62
C ASN A 162 25.55 -20.21 -5.06
N ALA A 163 26.55 -19.75 -5.81
CA ALA A 163 27.37 -18.60 -5.42
C ALA A 163 26.60 -17.27 -5.42
N LYS A 164 25.40 -17.23 -6.05
CA LYS A 164 24.54 -16.03 -6.18
C LYS A 164 25.32 -14.80 -6.65
N ALA A 165 26.24 -15.03 -7.59
CA ALA A 165 27.25 -14.06 -8.00
C ALA A 165 26.75 -13.02 -9.02
N GLY A 166 25.43 -12.83 -9.20
CA GLY A 166 24.88 -11.91 -10.20
C GLY A 166 24.83 -12.47 -11.63
N VAL A 167 25.09 -13.77 -11.81
CA VAL A 167 24.93 -14.49 -13.08
C VAL A 167 24.00 -15.69 -12.91
N THR A 168 23.48 -16.19 -14.01
CA THR A 168 22.77 -17.47 -14.10
C THR A 168 23.48 -18.38 -15.08
N ALA A 169 23.83 -19.59 -14.63
CA ALA A 169 24.39 -20.64 -15.45
C ALA A 169 23.31 -21.67 -15.85
N SER A 170 23.37 -22.16 -17.08
CA SER A 170 22.48 -23.19 -17.62
C SER A 170 23.23 -24.09 -18.60
N ILE A 171 22.71 -25.30 -18.84
CA ILE A 171 23.28 -26.23 -19.81
C ILE A 171 22.31 -26.37 -20.97
N ILE A 172 22.77 -26.11 -22.19
CA ILE A 172 22.00 -26.25 -23.42
C ILE A 172 22.60 -27.40 -24.23
N ASN A 173 21.77 -28.33 -24.68
CA ASN A 173 22.15 -29.32 -25.70
C ASN A 173 21.74 -28.78 -27.07
N ASP A 174 22.72 -28.49 -27.92
CA ASP A 174 22.49 -27.95 -29.27
C ASP A 174 22.37 -29.03 -30.36
N GLY A 175 22.30 -30.31 -29.96
CA GLY A 175 22.28 -31.47 -30.86
C GLY A 175 23.67 -31.97 -31.26
N SER A 176 24.71 -31.16 -31.06
CA SER A 176 26.13 -31.53 -31.29
C SER A 176 26.90 -31.78 -30.00
N GLY A 177 26.37 -31.32 -28.86
CA GLY A 177 26.88 -31.59 -27.52
C GLY A 177 26.26 -30.65 -26.48
N TYR A 178 26.79 -30.69 -25.26
CA TYR A 178 26.31 -29.89 -24.13
C TYR A 178 27.17 -28.65 -23.95
N LYS A 179 26.57 -27.46 -23.85
CA LYS A 179 27.27 -26.19 -23.63
C LYS A 179 26.82 -25.55 -22.33
N LEU A 180 27.77 -25.05 -21.54
CA LEU A 180 27.48 -24.19 -20.40
C LEU A 180 27.22 -22.78 -20.94
N THR A 181 26.06 -22.23 -20.63
CA THR A 181 25.74 -20.83 -20.89
C THR A 181 25.75 -20.04 -19.59
N VAL A 182 26.47 -18.93 -19.56
CA VAL A 182 26.52 -18.00 -18.43
C VAL A 182 25.92 -16.67 -18.88
N VAL A 183 24.89 -16.22 -18.16
CA VAL A 183 24.13 -15.03 -18.47
C VAL A 183 24.25 -14.05 -17.31
N SER A 184 24.59 -12.79 -17.60
CA SER A 184 24.51 -11.73 -16.58
C SER A 184 23.05 -11.47 -16.21
N ASN A 185 22.73 -11.38 -14.92
CA ASN A 185 21.34 -11.18 -14.49
C ASN A 185 20.85 -9.76 -14.80
N ASP A 186 21.77 -8.79 -14.81
CA ASP A 186 21.46 -7.39 -15.08
C ASP A 186 21.85 -7.01 -16.51
N THR A 187 21.09 -6.10 -17.11
CA THR A 187 21.39 -5.52 -18.42
C THR A 187 22.41 -4.38 -18.30
N GLY A 188 22.94 -3.91 -19.43
CA GLY A 188 23.79 -2.72 -19.47
C GLY A 188 25.28 -3.02 -19.61
N GLU A 189 25.99 -2.11 -20.28
CA GLU A 189 27.42 -2.23 -20.59
C GLU A 189 28.30 -2.37 -19.34
N SER A 190 27.90 -1.78 -18.21
CA SER A 190 28.61 -1.89 -16.92
C SER A 190 28.44 -3.25 -16.23
N ASN A 191 27.58 -4.11 -16.76
CA ASN A 191 27.33 -5.47 -16.25
C ASN A 191 27.88 -6.54 -17.21
N ALA A 192 28.85 -6.18 -18.06
CA ALA A 192 29.61 -7.15 -18.83
C ALA A 192 30.51 -7.98 -17.89
N LEU A 193 30.60 -9.26 -18.19
CA LEU A 193 31.34 -10.27 -17.46
C LEU A 193 32.78 -10.31 -17.92
N LYS A 194 33.69 -10.36 -16.96
CA LYS A 194 35.04 -10.87 -17.11
C LYS A 194 35.14 -12.13 -16.25
N ILE A 195 35.39 -13.27 -16.89
CA ILE A 195 35.56 -14.56 -16.24
C ILE A 195 37.04 -14.93 -16.36
N THR A 196 37.73 -15.01 -15.22
CA THR A 196 39.11 -15.51 -15.17
C THR A 196 39.13 -16.83 -14.43
N THR A 197 39.88 -17.78 -14.95
CA THR A 197 40.01 -19.12 -14.37
C THR A 197 41.43 -19.29 -13.85
N THR A 198 41.57 -20.04 -12.76
CA THR A 198 42.83 -20.64 -12.35
C THR A 198 42.66 -22.13 -12.49
N ASP A 199 43.35 -22.75 -13.44
CA ASP A 199 43.28 -24.18 -13.72
C ASP A 199 44.39 -24.92 -12.98
N THR A 200 44.02 -25.76 -12.02
CA THR A 200 44.98 -26.56 -11.25
C THR A 200 45.23 -27.93 -11.88
N GLY A 201 44.54 -28.29 -12.96
CA GLY A 201 44.71 -29.56 -13.66
C GLY A 201 46.00 -29.63 -14.46
N ASP A 202 46.29 -28.59 -15.25
CA ASP A 202 47.50 -28.47 -16.07
C ASP A 202 48.34 -27.21 -15.75
N GLY A 203 47.81 -26.29 -14.94
CA GLY A 203 48.50 -25.06 -14.55
C GLY A 203 48.48 -23.97 -15.63
N VAL A 204 47.66 -24.10 -16.68
CA VAL A 204 47.60 -23.15 -17.81
C VAL A 204 46.23 -22.45 -17.85
N ASP A 205 46.19 -21.17 -17.47
CA ASP A 205 44.94 -20.42 -17.29
C ASP A 205 44.31 -19.84 -18.57
N SER A 206 44.92 -20.09 -19.74
CA SER A 206 44.60 -19.35 -20.98
C SER A 206 44.27 -20.21 -22.19
N ASP A 207 44.47 -21.51 -22.11
CA ASP A 207 44.27 -22.42 -23.22
C ASP A 207 42.81 -22.90 -23.32
N ALA A 208 42.52 -23.69 -24.35
CA ALA A 208 41.19 -24.25 -24.58
C ALA A 208 41.02 -25.64 -23.93
N ALA A 209 41.76 -25.93 -22.86
CA ALA A 209 41.66 -27.15 -22.08
C ALA A 209 41.13 -26.87 -20.66
N GLY A 210 40.78 -27.95 -19.96
CA GLY A 210 40.40 -27.88 -18.55
C GLY A 210 39.31 -26.86 -18.20
N LEU A 211 39.48 -26.22 -17.05
CA LEU A 211 38.64 -25.13 -16.56
C LEU A 211 38.84 -23.85 -17.37
N SER A 212 40.01 -23.66 -17.97
CA SER A 212 40.36 -22.52 -18.84
C SER A 212 39.44 -22.35 -20.05
N ARG A 213 38.74 -23.40 -20.46
CA ARG A 213 37.62 -23.35 -21.43
C ARG A 213 36.49 -22.40 -21.04
N LEU A 214 36.37 -22.06 -19.76
CA LEU A 214 35.35 -21.16 -19.23
C LEU A 214 35.84 -19.71 -19.07
N ALA A 215 37.10 -19.43 -19.41
CA ALA A 215 37.64 -18.07 -19.36
C ALA A 215 36.98 -17.16 -20.42
N TYR A 216 36.68 -15.93 -19.99
CA TYR A 216 36.24 -14.85 -20.85
C TYR A 216 36.82 -13.52 -20.39
N ASN A 217 37.85 -13.07 -21.09
CA ASN A 217 38.44 -11.76 -20.93
C ASN A 217 38.74 -11.15 -22.30
N ALA A 218 37.81 -10.34 -22.81
CA ALA A 218 37.94 -9.67 -24.11
C ALA A 218 38.96 -8.52 -24.13
N SER A 219 39.69 -8.28 -23.03
CA SER A 219 40.78 -7.28 -23.02
C SER A 219 41.91 -7.74 -23.93
N THR A 220 42.68 -6.80 -24.46
CA THR A 220 43.87 -7.10 -25.28
C THR A 220 44.83 -7.99 -24.47
N GLY A 221 45.16 -9.18 -24.99
CA GLY A 221 45.99 -10.17 -24.30
C GLY A 221 45.27 -11.03 -23.26
N GLY A 222 43.94 -10.92 -23.12
CA GLY A 222 43.13 -11.78 -22.26
C GLY A 222 42.70 -13.09 -22.94
N ALA A 223 42.42 -14.11 -22.13
CA ALA A 223 41.86 -15.38 -22.61
C ALA A 223 40.35 -15.28 -22.82
N ALA A 224 39.88 -15.49 -24.06
CA ALA A 224 38.47 -15.39 -24.43
C ALA A 224 37.98 -16.71 -25.07
N ASN A 225 37.89 -17.75 -24.25
CA ASN A 225 37.54 -19.11 -24.69
C ASN A 225 36.03 -19.33 -24.79
N LEU A 226 35.24 -18.56 -24.04
CA LEU A 226 33.79 -18.50 -24.23
C LEU A 226 33.40 -17.67 -25.46
N THR A 227 32.38 -18.13 -26.18
CA THR A 227 31.76 -17.38 -27.28
C THR A 227 30.74 -16.40 -26.73
N GLN A 228 30.81 -15.13 -27.16
CA GLN A 228 29.80 -14.13 -26.83
C GLN A 228 28.62 -14.21 -27.81
N ASN A 229 27.50 -14.80 -27.38
CA ASN A 229 26.27 -14.87 -28.15
C ASN A 229 25.44 -13.58 -28.07
N GLN A 230 25.60 -12.81 -27.00
CA GLN A 230 24.92 -11.53 -26.82
C GLN A 230 25.82 -10.60 -26.02
N ALA A 231 26.02 -9.37 -26.51
CA ALA A 231 26.77 -8.35 -25.79
C ALA A 231 25.90 -7.70 -24.71
N ALA A 232 26.52 -7.30 -23.60
CA ALA A 232 25.90 -6.35 -22.68
C ALA A 232 25.80 -4.98 -23.36
N GLN A 233 24.61 -4.37 -23.32
CA GLN A 233 24.35 -3.07 -23.95
C GLN A 233 23.44 -2.22 -23.07
N ASN A 234 23.65 -0.91 -23.09
CA ASN A 234 22.74 0.05 -22.47
C ASN A 234 21.51 0.29 -23.36
N ALA A 235 20.39 0.65 -22.74
CA ALA A 235 19.28 1.28 -23.43
C ALA A 235 19.73 2.66 -23.93
N LYS A 236 19.39 2.97 -25.18
CA LYS A 236 19.61 4.29 -25.80
C LYS A 236 18.27 4.84 -26.26
N PHE A 237 17.95 6.03 -25.82
CA PHE A 237 16.70 6.70 -26.15
C PHE A 237 16.86 8.21 -26.06
N LYS A 238 15.92 8.92 -26.67
CA LYS A 238 15.82 10.38 -26.58
C LYS A 238 14.56 10.76 -25.82
N ILE A 239 14.67 11.79 -24.99
CA ILE A 239 13.51 12.51 -24.44
C ILE A 239 13.62 13.96 -24.88
N ASP A 240 12.63 14.44 -25.62
CA ASP A 240 12.58 15.80 -26.19
C ASP A 240 13.87 16.18 -26.94
N GLY A 241 14.46 15.19 -27.62
CA GLY A 241 15.70 15.32 -28.40
C GLY A 241 17.00 15.11 -27.61
N ILE A 242 16.96 14.99 -26.27
CA ILE A 242 18.13 14.77 -25.42
C ILE A 242 18.51 13.29 -25.44
N ASP A 243 19.73 12.96 -25.85
CA ASP A 243 20.25 11.59 -25.87
C ASP A 243 20.56 11.07 -24.46
N ILE A 244 20.00 9.90 -24.13
CA ILE A 244 20.12 9.27 -22.82
C ILE A 244 20.57 7.81 -22.98
N SER A 245 21.48 7.40 -22.12
CA SER A 245 21.99 6.02 -22.04
C SER A 245 21.84 5.48 -20.62
N LYS A 246 21.15 4.34 -20.48
CA LYS A 246 20.89 3.71 -19.16
C LYS A 246 21.18 2.22 -19.19
N ALA A 247 21.65 1.68 -18.08
CA ALA A 247 21.97 0.25 -17.96
C ALA A 247 20.73 -0.66 -17.96
N ALA A 248 19.54 -0.13 -17.65
CA ALA A 248 18.30 -0.88 -17.51
C ALA A 248 17.19 -0.40 -18.45
N ASN A 249 16.20 -1.26 -18.68
CA ASN A 249 14.98 -0.93 -19.41
C ASN A 249 13.87 -0.35 -18.51
N VAL A 250 14.02 -0.43 -17.19
CA VAL A 250 13.17 0.25 -16.21
C VAL A 250 13.99 1.40 -15.64
N ILE A 251 13.53 2.63 -15.86
CA ILE A 251 14.31 3.86 -15.66
C ILE A 251 13.48 4.82 -14.81
N SER A 252 13.99 5.21 -13.64
CA SER A 252 13.27 6.05 -12.67
C SER A 252 14.03 7.32 -12.28
N ASP A 253 15.14 7.63 -12.96
CA ASP A 253 16.10 8.67 -12.58
C ASP A 253 16.35 9.69 -13.71
N VAL A 254 15.45 9.73 -14.71
CA VAL A 254 15.56 10.63 -15.86
C VAL A 254 14.59 11.81 -15.73
N ILE A 255 13.35 11.53 -15.35
CA ILE A 255 12.33 12.54 -15.04
C ILE A 255 11.96 12.33 -13.58
N ASP A 256 12.04 13.39 -12.78
CA ASP A 256 11.75 13.31 -11.35
C ASP A 256 10.32 12.81 -11.11
N GLY A 257 10.19 11.83 -10.23
CA GLY A 257 8.92 11.18 -9.92
C GLY A 257 8.32 10.32 -11.05
N VAL A 258 9.02 10.06 -12.15
CA VAL A 258 8.49 9.27 -13.29
C VAL A 258 9.33 8.02 -13.52
N THR A 259 8.68 6.89 -13.72
CA THR A 259 9.31 5.64 -14.13
C THR A 259 8.89 5.27 -15.55
N LEU A 260 9.89 5.08 -16.41
CA LEU A 260 9.74 4.63 -17.79
C LEU A 260 10.11 3.16 -17.87
N THR A 261 9.33 2.37 -18.60
CA THR A 261 9.66 0.98 -18.94
C THR A 261 9.70 0.85 -20.45
N LEU A 262 10.89 0.59 -20.97
CA LEU A 262 11.15 0.43 -22.40
C LEU A 262 10.93 -1.03 -22.79
N ASN A 263 9.90 -1.28 -23.58
CA ASN A 263 9.52 -2.64 -23.98
C ASN A 263 10.06 -2.97 -25.38
N LYS A 264 10.11 -1.98 -26.29
CA LYS A 264 10.55 -2.15 -27.69
C LYS A 264 11.26 -0.90 -28.22
N VAL A 265 12.07 -1.08 -29.26
CA VAL A 265 12.59 0.02 -30.09
C VAL A 265 11.42 0.67 -30.83
N THR A 266 11.35 1.99 -30.82
CA THR A 266 10.27 2.76 -31.45
C THR A 266 10.60 3.09 -32.89
N THR A 267 9.60 3.10 -33.77
CA THR A 267 9.75 3.54 -35.18
C THR A 267 9.43 5.01 -35.40
N SER A 268 8.76 5.64 -34.44
CA SER A 268 8.38 7.05 -34.41
C SER A 268 8.31 7.51 -32.97
N ALA A 269 8.36 8.82 -32.74
CA ALA A 269 8.25 9.40 -31.42
C ALA A 269 6.95 8.99 -30.70
N VAL A 270 7.09 8.55 -29.45
CA VAL A 270 5.99 8.19 -28.55
C VAL A 270 5.72 9.38 -27.63
N ASN A 271 4.51 9.93 -27.70
CA ASN A 271 4.08 10.96 -26.78
C ASN A 271 3.74 10.35 -25.42
N LEU A 272 4.36 10.88 -24.37
CA LEU A 272 4.11 10.57 -22.98
C LEU A 272 3.48 11.79 -22.31
N SER A 273 2.50 11.59 -21.43
CA SER A 273 1.89 12.68 -20.65
C SER A 273 1.74 12.26 -19.20
N VAL A 274 2.25 13.10 -18.31
CA VAL A 274 2.02 13.06 -16.87
C VAL A 274 1.12 14.25 -16.53
N GLY A 275 0.05 14.01 -15.79
CA GLY A 275 -0.88 15.05 -15.42
C GLY A 275 -1.84 14.62 -14.34
N LYS A 276 -2.61 15.57 -13.82
CA LYS A 276 -3.68 15.29 -12.85
C LYS A 276 -4.72 14.33 -13.42
N ASN A 277 -5.11 13.32 -12.63
CA ASN A 277 -6.19 12.40 -12.96
C ASN A 277 -7.56 12.94 -12.53
N THR A 278 -8.00 14.02 -13.17
CA THR A 278 -9.28 14.65 -12.84
C THR A 278 -10.46 13.67 -12.96
N SER A 279 -10.39 12.75 -13.93
CA SER A 279 -11.41 11.70 -14.13
C SER A 279 -11.47 10.68 -12.99
N GLY A 280 -10.31 10.23 -12.47
CA GLY A 280 -10.23 9.31 -11.34
C GLY A 280 -10.75 9.93 -10.06
N ILE A 281 -10.38 11.18 -9.78
CA ILE A 281 -10.88 11.94 -8.63
C ILE A 281 -12.40 12.12 -8.71
N ALA A 282 -12.93 12.51 -9.89
CA ALA A 282 -14.36 12.67 -10.11
C ALA A 282 -15.11 11.35 -9.90
N LYS A 283 -14.57 10.23 -10.40
CA LYS A 283 -15.19 8.91 -10.25
C LYS A 283 -15.31 8.49 -8.78
N SER A 284 -14.25 8.67 -7.98
CA SER A 284 -14.28 8.37 -6.54
C SER A 284 -15.35 9.18 -5.80
N VAL A 285 -15.49 10.46 -6.14
CA VAL A 285 -16.53 11.33 -5.57
C VAL A 285 -17.93 10.93 -6.05
N GLN A 286 -18.11 10.59 -7.33
CA GLN A 286 -19.39 10.13 -7.86
C GLN A 286 -19.86 8.84 -7.20
N ASP A 287 -18.97 7.89 -6.92
CA ASP A 287 -19.31 6.64 -6.24
C ASP A 287 -19.76 6.89 -4.79
N PHE A 288 -19.13 7.83 -4.10
CA PHE A 288 -19.58 8.29 -2.80
C PHE A 288 -20.97 8.94 -2.86
N ILE A 289 -21.19 9.86 -3.81
CA ILE A 289 -22.48 10.52 -4.03
C ILE A 289 -23.59 9.49 -4.30
N LYS A 290 -23.30 8.49 -5.13
CA LYS A 290 -24.24 7.42 -5.44
C LYS A 290 -24.60 6.63 -4.17
N ALA A 291 -23.61 6.18 -3.41
CA ALA A 291 -23.85 5.42 -2.18
C ALA A 291 -24.63 6.23 -1.13
N TYR A 292 -24.34 7.53 -1.01
CA TYR A 292 -25.12 8.45 -0.18
C TYR A 292 -26.58 8.52 -0.65
N ASN A 293 -26.81 8.72 -1.95
CA ASN A 293 -28.14 8.85 -2.52
C ASN A 293 -28.96 7.55 -2.40
N ASP A 294 -28.32 6.39 -2.56
CA ASP A 294 -28.95 5.08 -2.37
C ASP A 294 -29.41 4.92 -0.90
N LEU A 295 -28.58 5.32 0.07
CA LEU A 295 -28.95 5.35 1.49
C LEU A 295 -30.07 6.36 1.78
N SER A 296 -29.95 7.59 1.27
CA SER A 296 -30.95 8.65 1.44
C SER A 296 -32.32 8.21 0.91
N LYS A 297 -32.33 7.53 -0.25
CA LYS A 297 -33.52 6.92 -0.83
C LYS A 297 -34.08 5.81 0.07
N ALA A 298 -33.27 4.88 0.55
CA ALA A 298 -33.72 3.81 1.42
C ALA A 298 -34.36 4.33 2.73
N LEU A 299 -33.77 5.37 3.34
CA LEU A 299 -34.31 6.02 4.54
C LEU A 299 -35.65 6.73 4.25
N THR A 300 -35.73 7.41 3.11
CA THR A 300 -36.93 8.15 2.69
C THR A 300 -38.08 7.20 2.35
N ASP A 301 -37.83 6.20 1.51
CA ASP A 301 -38.84 5.21 1.13
C ASP A 301 -39.38 4.44 2.33
N SER A 302 -38.53 4.15 3.32
CA SER A 302 -38.93 3.45 4.54
C SER A 302 -39.81 4.30 5.47
N THR A 303 -39.80 5.62 5.32
CA THR A 303 -40.53 6.57 6.18
C THR A 303 -41.61 7.36 5.46
N ALA A 304 -41.71 7.24 4.15
CA ALA A 304 -42.63 8.01 3.32
C ALA A 304 -44.11 7.78 3.67
N TYR A 305 -44.94 8.78 3.39
CA TYR A 305 -46.39 8.65 3.43
C TYR A 305 -46.92 8.70 2.00
N ASN A 306 -47.64 7.66 1.59
CA ASN A 306 -48.29 7.62 0.30
C ASN A 306 -49.66 8.32 0.40
N LYS A 307 -49.81 9.44 -0.30
CA LYS A 307 -51.03 10.24 -0.29
C LYS A 307 -52.21 9.54 -0.99
N ASP A 308 -51.93 8.71 -1.99
CA ASP A 308 -52.95 8.03 -2.79
C ASP A 308 -53.56 6.86 -2.02
N THR A 309 -52.71 6.04 -1.39
CA THR A 309 -53.18 4.91 -0.56
C THR A 309 -53.52 5.33 0.88
N LYS A 310 -53.18 6.57 1.26
CA LYS A 310 -53.27 7.12 2.62
C LYS A 310 -52.52 6.29 3.67
N GLN A 311 -51.49 5.54 3.25
CA GLN A 311 -50.71 4.65 4.12
C GLN A 311 -49.27 5.16 4.30
N GLY A 312 -48.79 5.09 5.55
CA GLY A 312 -47.37 5.27 5.85
C GLY A 312 -46.57 4.02 5.51
N ALA A 313 -45.32 4.20 5.09
CA ALA A 313 -44.34 3.14 5.00
C ALA A 313 -44.09 2.48 6.37
N ILE A 314 -43.46 1.31 6.37
CA ILE A 314 -43.33 0.45 7.55
C ILE A 314 -42.61 1.13 8.75
N LEU A 315 -41.72 2.09 8.48
CA LEU A 315 -41.01 2.89 9.50
C LEU A 315 -41.49 4.34 9.58
N ASN A 316 -42.68 4.66 9.06
CA ASN A 316 -43.26 5.98 9.21
C ASN A 316 -43.40 6.34 10.71
N GLY A 317 -42.92 7.52 11.10
CA GLY A 317 -42.90 7.97 12.49
C GLY A 317 -41.76 7.41 13.36
N GLU A 318 -40.89 6.55 12.84
CA GLU A 318 -39.74 6.04 13.61
C GLU A 318 -38.68 7.13 13.82
N GLY A 319 -38.44 7.48 15.09
CA GLY A 319 -37.50 8.54 15.48
C GLY A 319 -36.04 8.24 15.12
N THR A 320 -35.61 6.97 15.20
CA THR A 320 -34.23 6.57 14.89
C THR A 320 -33.88 6.82 13.42
N VAL A 321 -34.79 6.51 12.49
CA VAL A 321 -34.56 6.75 11.05
C VAL A 321 -34.44 8.25 10.77
N ARG A 322 -35.27 9.06 11.43
CA ARG A 322 -35.20 10.53 11.33
C ARG A 322 -33.90 11.09 11.93
N SER A 323 -33.44 10.55 13.07
CA SER A 323 -32.15 10.91 13.68
C SER A 323 -30.99 10.68 12.72
N ILE A 324 -30.97 9.52 12.04
CA ILE A 324 -29.96 9.18 11.03
C ILE A 324 -30.00 10.20 9.88
N GLN A 325 -31.18 10.51 9.32
CA GLN A 325 -31.32 11.50 8.25
C GLN A 325 -30.81 12.88 8.65
N VAL A 326 -31.13 13.35 9.86
CA VAL A 326 -30.65 14.64 10.39
C VAL A 326 -29.13 14.62 10.58
N SER A 327 -28.58 13.54 11.13
CA SER A 327 -27.14 13.40 11.36
C SER A 327 -26.35 13.43 10.05
N LEU A 328 -26.83 12.72 9.03
CA LEU A 328 -26.25 12.75 7.67
C LEU A 328 -26.27 14.15 7.07
N ARG A 329 -27.40 14.86 7.15
CA ARG A 329 -27.51 16.24 6.63
C ARG A 329 -26.59 17.21 7.38
N ASN A 330 -26.51 17.09 8.70
CA ASN A 330 -25.63 17.92 9.51
C ASN A 330 -24.16 17.68 9.17
N ALA A 331 -23.76 16.42 8.94
CA ALA A 331 -22.39 16.08 8.56
C ALA A 331 -21.97 16.72 7.23
N ILE A 332 -22.86 16.80 6.22
CA ILE A 332 -22.58 17.43 4.91
C ILE A 332 -22.33 18.94 5.03
N ASN A 333 -23.04 19.60 5.95
CA ASN A 333 -22.98 21.05 6.12
C ASN A 333 -21.81 21.53 6.99
N GLN A 334 -21.00 20.61 7.52
CA GLN A 334 -19.80 20.97 8.28
C GLN A 334 -18.70 21.51 7.38
N THR A 335 -17.85 22.37 7.93
CA THR A 335 -16.60 22.78 7.27
C THR A 335 -15.44 21.92 7.76
N ILE A 336 -14.52 21.59 6.86
CA ILE A 336 -13.31 20.84 7.18
C ILE A 336 -12.15 21.83 7.34
N ALA A 337 -11.50 21.78 8.51
CA ALA A 337 -10.28 22.54 8.78
C ALA A 337 -9.03 21.72 8.41
N GLY A 338 -7.89 22.40 8.24
CA GLY A 338 -6.60 21.76 7.98
C GLY A 338 -6.41 21.24 6.56
N THR A 339 -7.21 21.70 5.60
CA THR A 339 -7.12 21.26 4.20
C THR A 339 -5.92 21.83 3.45
N GLY A 340 -5.22 22.82 4.03
CA GLY A 340 -4.04 23.45 3.44
C GLY A 340 -4.32 24.32 2.21
N GLY A 341 -5.59 24.67 1.97
CA GLY A 341 -6.03 25.44 0.80
C GLY A 341 -7.41 26.09 0.97
N ASP A 342 -7.93 26.66 -0.11
CA ASP A 342 -9.17 27.46 -0.10
C ASP A 342 -10.45 26.63 0.16
N PHE A 343 -10.38 25.32 -0.11
CA PHE A 343 -11.53 24.43 -0.04
C PHE A 343 -11.73 23.92 1.39
N LYS A 344 -12.87 24.30 1.98
CA LYS A 344 -13.32 23.94 3.33
C LYS A 344 -14.73 23.34 3.35
N SER A 345 -15.50 23.41 2.25
CA SER A 345 -16.84 22.82 2.14
C SER A 345 -17.08 22.14 0.79
N LEU A 346 -18.02 21.18 0.76
CA LEU A 346 -18.44 20.48 -0.46
C LEU A 346 -19.06 21.42 -1.51
N THR A 347 -19.72 22.49 -1.07
CA THR A 347 -20.34 23.48 -1.96
C THR A 347 -19.33 24.27 -2.79
N GLN A 348 -18.13 24.51 -2.25
CA GLN A 348 -17.05 25.21 -2.97
C GLN A 348 -16.49 24.40 -4.15
N ILE A 349 -16.64 23.08 -4.11
CA ILE A 349 -16.20 22.16 -5.18
C ILE A 349 -17.35 21.66 -6.05
N GLY A 350 -18.52 22.30 -5.98
CA GLY A 350 -19.65 21.98 -6.86
C GLY A 350 -20.54 20.83 -6.39
N ILE A 351 -20.40 20.34 -5.16
CA ILE A 351 -21.29 19.31 -4.60
C ILE A 351 -22.38 19.99 -3.78
N LYS A 352 -23.63 19.67 -4.09
CA LYS A 352 -24.81 20.29 -3.46
C LYS A 352 -25.78 19.23 -2.96
N LEU A 353 -26.46 19.55 -1.87
CA LEU A 353 -27.59 18.81 -1.35
C LEU A 353 -28.87 19.61 -1.63
N ASP A 354 -29.88 18.97 -2.21
CA ASP A 354 -31.18 19.60 -2.43
C ASP A 354 -32.07 19.57 -1.17
N GLN A 355 -33.27 20.15 -1.26
CA GLN A 355 -34.24 20.18 -0.17
C GLN A 355 -34.75 18.78 0.23
N ASN A 356 -34.68 17.81 -0.67
CA ASN A 356 -35.09 16.43 -0.43
C ASN A 356 -33.97 15.61 0.23
N GLY A 357 -32.74 16.12 0.28
CA GLY A 357 -31.58 15.39 0.77
C GLY A 357 -30.93 14.49 -0.30
N VAL A 358 -31.06 14.86 -1.57
CA VAL A 358 -30.36 14.23 -2.71
C VAL A 358 -29.12 15.05 -3.04
N MET A 359 -27.98 14.37 -3.12
CA MET A 359 -26.68 14.96 -3.44
C MET A 359 -26.44 14.95 -4.95
N SER A 360 -25.89 16.06 -5.46
CA SER A 360 -25.58 16.24 -6.89
C SER A 360 -24.18 16.84 -7.08
N LEU A 361 -23.59 16.57 -8.26
CA LEU A 361 -22.26 17.03 -8.65
C LEU A 361 -22.36 17.97 -9.86
N ASP A 362 -21.96 19.23 -9.70
CA ASP A 362 -21.66 20.14 -10.80
C ASP A 362 -20.27 19.80 -11.34
N SER A 363 -20.22 18.98 -12.40
CA SER A 363 -18.96 18.46 -12.95
C SER A 363 -18.04 19.56 -13.48
N THR A 364 -18.59 20.66 -13.98
CA THR A 364 -17.79 21.80 -14.48
C THR A 364 -17.09 22.51 -13.32
N LYS A 365 -17.81 22.81 -12.23
CA LYS A 365 -17.20 23.41 -11.03
C LYS A 365 -16.23 22.47 -10.34
N PHE A 366 -16.56 21.19 -10.29
CA PHE A 366 -15.70 20.18 -9.68
C PHE A 366 -14.37 20.06 -10.45
N ASN A 367 -14.43 19.92 -11.78
CA ASN A 367 -13.22 19.85 -12.59
C ASN A 367 -12.37 21.11 -12.44
N ALA A 368 -12.98 22.30 -12.45
CA ALA A 368 -12.26 23.55 -12.21
C ALA A 368 -11.59 23.59 -10.82
N ALA A 369 -12.24 23.05 -9.79
CA ALA A 369 -11.66 22.95 -8.44
C ALA A 369 -10.48 21.98 -8.38
N VAL A 370 -10.58 20.82 -9.04
CA VAL A 370 -9.48 19.84 -9.14
C VAL A 370 -8.30 20.40 -9.91
N GLU A 371 -8.53 21.12 -11.01
CA GLU A 371 -7.46 21.77 -11.75
C GLU A 371 -6.76 22.84 -10.92
N LYS A 372 -7.53 23.64 -10.16
CA LYS A 372 -6.98 24.68 -9.28
C LYS A 372 -6.15 24.10 -8.13
N ASP A 373 -6.68 23.14 -7.38
CA ASP A 373 -6.00 22.53 -6.23
C ASP A 373 -6.54 21.11 -5.95
N ALA A 374 -6.08 20.12 -6.73
CA ALA A 374 -6.45 18.71 -6.55
C ALA A 374 -6.17 18.20 -5.13
N GLN A 375 -5.05 18.61 -4.52
CA GLN A 375 -4.71 18.21 -3.15
C GLN A 375 -5.69 18.81 -2.13
N GLY A 376 -6.14 20.05 -2.34
CA GLY A 376 -7.21 20.67 -1.55
C GLY A 376 -8.54 19.94 -1.68
N VAL A 377 -8.93 19.53 -2.90
CA VAL A 377 -10.12 18.70 -3.12
C VAL A 377 -9.99 17.37 -2.40
N ILE A 378 -8.84 16.71 -2.47
CA ILE A 378 -8.60 15.42 -1.80
C ILE A 378 -8.66 15.60 -0.28
N SER A 379 -8.02 16.63 0.27
CA SER A 379 -8.06 16.97 1.69
C SER A 379 -9.48 17.23 2.23
N LEU A 380 -10.43 17.65 1.39
CA LEU A 380 -11.83 17.73 1.80
C LEU A 380 -12.42 16.37 2.13
N PHE A 381 -12.00 15.30 1.48
CA PHE A 381 -12.60 13.98 1.64
C PHE A 381 -11.73 13.00 2.43
N ALA A 382 -10.43 12.99 2.15
CA ALA A 382 -9.48 12.08 2.73
C ALA A 382 -8.82 12.64 3.99
N SER A 383 -8.24 11.74 4.79
CA SER A 383 -7.20 12.15 5.73
C SER A 383 -5.94 12.45 4.94
N ASN A 384 -5.52 13.71 4.90
CA ASN A 384 -4.39 14.14 4.07
C ASN A 384 -3.56 15.22 4.77
N GLY A 385 -2.23 15.06 4.67
CA GLY A 385 -1.27 16.04 5.13
C GLY A 385 -0.64 16.78 3.95
N ARG A 386 -0.51 18.10 4.07
CA ARG A 386 0.07 18.98 3.06
C ARG A 386 1.14 19.85 3.68
N ALA A 387 2.15 20.17 2.88
CA ALA A 387 3.09 21.24 3.16
C ALA A 387 3.02 22.25 2.01
N SER A 388 3.17 23.54 2.32
CA SER A 388 3.21 24.58 1.30
C SER A 388 4.59 24.72 0.62
N ASP A 389 5.61 24.03 1.15
CA ASP A 389 6.99 24.11 0.72
C ASP A 389 7.51 22.71 0.36
N SER A 390 8.17 22.61 -0.79
CA SER A 390 8.65 21.33 -1.35
C SER A 390 9.80 20.69 -0.57
N LEU A 391 10.52 21.43 0.28
CA LEU A 391 11.52 20.84 1.18
C LEU A 391 10.93 20.40 2.53
N ILE A 392 9.61 20.53 2.71
CA ILE A 392 8.90 19.89 3.81
C ILE A 392 8.07 18.74 3.23
N ARG A 393 8.34 17.53 3.68
CA ARG A 393 7.59 16.34 3.27
C ARG A 393 6.78 15.81 4.45
N ILE A 394 5.48 15.63 4.29
CA ILE A 394 4.69 14.88 5.27
C ILE A 394 5.02 13.40 5.12
N ASP A 395 5.51 12.77 6.19
CA ASP A 395 5.96 11.38 6.15
C ASP A 395 4.86 10.42 6.56
N SER A 396 4.16 10.71 7.66
CA SER A 396 3.11 9.83 8.18
C SER A 396 2.18 10.51 9.16
N PHE A 397 1.02 9.88 9.32
CA PHE A 397 0.00 10.17 10.31
C PHE A 397 -0.73 8.85 10.63
N ASP A 398 -1.48 8.84 11.72
CA ASP A 398 -2.24 7.68 12.19
C ASP A 398 -3.69 8.06 12.56
N LYS A 399 -4.43 7.11 13.12
CA LYS A 399 -5.81 7.31 13.59
C LYS A 399 -5.94 8.29 14.76
N ASN A 400 -4.86 8.52 15.51
CA ASN A 400 -4.85 9.44 16.66
C ASN A 400 -4.42 10.84 16.24
N THR A 401 -3.90 10.99 15.02
CA THR A 401 -3.39 12.27 14.55
C THR A 401 -4.49 13.33 14.52
N LYS A 402 -4.25 14.46 15.18
CA LYS A 402 -5.22 15.56 15.27
C LYS A 402 -5.09 16.49 14.07
N THR A 403 -6.20 17.10 13.67
CA THR A 403 -6.23 18.14 12.63
C THR A 403 -5.20 19.23 12.92
N VAL A 404 -4.42 19.62 11.92
CA VAL A 404 -3.45 20.72 11.96
C VAL A 404 -3.87 21.73 10.89
N ALA A 405 -4.07 22.98 11.28
CA ALA A 405 -4.52 24.02 10.35
C ALA A 405 -3.42 25.07 10.13
N ASP A 406 -2.78 24.99 8.96
CA ASP A 406 -1.86 25.99 8.41
C ASP A 406 -0.78 26.42 9.40
N LEU A 407 -0.16 25.44 10.05
CA LEU A 407 0.83 25.65 11.09
C LEU A 407 2.17 26.02 10.47
N GLY A 408 2.68 27.22 10.77
CA GLY A 408 3.95 27.71 10.24
C GLY A 408 5.13 26.86 10.72
N VAL A 409 6.06 26.58 9.82
CA VAL A 409 7.32 25.88 10.10
C VAL A 409 8.49 26.77 9.75
N SER A 410 9.39 26.98 10.71
CA SER A 410 10.65 27.69 10.51
C SER A 410 11.82 26.79 10.88
N VAL A 411 12.82 26.68 10.01
CA VAL A 411 13.98 25.80 10.24
C VAL A 411 15.07 26.56 10.98
N VAL A 412 15.43 26.08 12.18
CA VAL A 412 16.47 26.64 13.05
C VAL A 412 17.83 26.01 12.73
N ASN A 413 17.87 24.68 12.62
CA ASN A 413 19.05 23.94 12.16
C ASN A 413 18.61 22.80 11.22
N ASN A 414 19.38 22.56 10.16
CA ASN A 414 19.17 21.38 9.33
C ASN A 414 19.82 20.16 9.96
N ALA A 415 19.27 18.99 9.64
CA ALA A 415 19.98 17.76 9.95
C ALA A 415 21.28 17.68 9.12
N THR A 416 22.36 17.24 9.74
CA THR A 416 23.63 16.95 9.07
C THR A 416 23.96 15.47 9.15
N GLN A 417 24.78 14.99 8.22
CA GLN A 417 25.39 13.66 8.30
C GLN A 417 26.71 13.75 9.05
N ALA A 418 27.14 12.66 9.69
CA ALA A 418 28.52 12.55 10.13
C ALA A 418 29.44 12.51 8.91
N THR A 419 30.43 13.39 8.89
CA THR A 419 31.45 13.48 7.84
C THR A 419 32.82 13.35 8.50
N TYR A 420 33.57 12.34 8.07
CA TYR A 420 34.97 12.19 8.43
C TYR A 420 35.85 12.64 7.24
N THR A 421 36.72 13.61 7.48
CA THR A 421 37.66 14.12 6.49
C THR A 421 39.08 13.87 6.95
N THR A 422 39.88 13.21 6.12
CA THR A 422 41.27 12.88 6.42
C THR A 422 42.22 14.06 6.16
N SER A 423 43.48 13.93 6.57
CA SER A 423 44.56 14.71 5.96
C SER A 423 44.71 14.39 4.47
N ALA A 424 45.33 15.29 3.71
CA ALA A 424 45.54 15.10 2.28
C ALA A 424 46.52 13.94 2.02
N LEU A 425 46.15 13.03 1.13
CA LEU A 425 47.03 11.98 0.64
C LEU A 425 48.04 12.54 -0.35
N THR A 426 49.23 11.95 -0.37
CA THR A 426 50.25 12.25 -1.39
C THR A 426 50.17 11.20 -2.50
N PHE A 427 49.74 11.63 -3.68
CA PHE A 427 49.69 10.80 -4.88
C PHE A 427 51.01 10.92 -5.65
N GLY A 428 51.99 10.09 -5.30
CA GLY A 428 53.35 10.14 -5.84
C GLY A 428 53.74 9.01 -6.78
N GLY A 429 52.86 8.02 -7.00
CA GLY A 429 53.12 6.87 -7.86
C GLY A 429 53.05 7.21 -9.36
N PRO A 430 53.49 6.28 -10.24
CA PRO A 430 53.39 6.45 -11.68
C PRO A 430 51.98 6.85 -12.12
N GLY A 431 51.86 7.95 -12.87
CA GLY A 431 50.56 8.46 -13.32
C GLY A 431 49.74 9.20 -12.24
N GLY A 432 50.33 9.63 -11.13
CA GLY A 432 49.63 10.37 -10.07
C GLY A 432 48.74 9.47 -9.21
N THR A 433 49.24 8.27 -8.92
CA THR A 433 48.51 7.22 -8.18
C THR A 433 48.95 7.12 -6.71
N PHE A 434 48.10 6.50 -5.90
CA PHE A 434 48.38 6.13 -4.51
C PHE A 434 48.52 4.62 -4.40
N ASN A 435 49.61 4.16 -3.79
CA ASN A 435 49.88 2.73 -3.63
C ASN A 435 49.21 2.19 -2.35
N VAL A 436 48.32 1.22 -2.54
CA VAL A 436 47.80 0.36 -1.47
C VAL A 436 48.62 -0.93 -1.48
N GLY A 437 49.33 -1.20 -0.39
CA GLY A 437 50.18 -2.37 -0.23
C GLY A 437 49.98 -3.06 1.12
N ALA A 438 50.76 -4.10 1.40
CA ALA A 438 50.63 -4.91 2.60
C ALA A 438 50.64 -4.11 3.92
N ALA A 439 51.34 -2.97 3.95
CA ALA A 439 51.49 -2.13 5.13
C ALA A 439 50.27 -1.24 5.45
N ASN A 440 49.43 -0.90 4.47
CA ASN A 440 48.34 0.07 4.62
C ASN A 440 46.96 -0.45 4.14
N LYS A 441 46.86 -1.69 3.67
CA LYS A 441 45.60 -2.26 3.15
C LYS A 441 44.50 -2.49 4.18
N ASN A 442 44.80 -2.51 5.48
CA ASN A 442 43.82 -2.84 6.53
C ASN A 442 43.49 -1.62 7.38
N PHE A 443 42.21 -1.38 7.62
CA PHE A 443 41.76 -0.37 8.58
C PHE A 443 40.46 -0.77 9.29
N GLY A 444 40.15 -0.10 10.39
CA GLY A 444 38.95 -0.27 11.19
C GLY A 444 38.06 0.96 11.08
N ILE A 445 36.76 0.74 10.92
CA ILE A 445 35.75 1.79 10.91
C ILE A 445 34.52 1.36 11.72
N THR A 446 33.94 2.28 12.47
CA THR A 446 32.65 2.11 13.14
C THR A 446 31.63 3.03 12.48
N VAL A 447 30.53 2.47 11.99
CA VAL A 447 29.44 3.23 11.35
C VAL A 447 28.13 2.91 12.08
N ASN A 448 27.47 3.92 12.64
CA ASN A 448 26.24 3.76 13.43
C ASN A 448 26.39 2.74 14.58
N GLY A 449 27.58 2.68 15.20
CA GLY A 449 27.93 1.72 16.25
C GLY A 449 28.33 0.32 15.76
N ALA A 450 28.17 0.01 14.47
CA ALA A 450 28.62 -1.26 13.90
C ALA A 450 30.11 -1.19 13.55
N ILE A 451 30.90 -2.11 14.10
CA ILE A 451 32.36 -2.16 13.92
C ILE A 451 32.68 -3.04 12.72
N ALA A 452 33.51 -2.51 11.81
CA ALA A 452 33.97 -3.20 10.61
C ALA A 452 35.50 -3.14 10.51
N SER A 453 36.11 -4.29 10.26
CA SER A 453 37.48 -4.38 9.77
C SER A 453 37.43 -4.51 8.25
N VAL A 454 38.15 -3.64 7.55
CA VAL A 454 38.11 -3.50 6.10
C VAL A 454 39.51 -3.76 5.54
N THR A 455 39.58 -4.60 4.51
CA THR A 455 40.80 -4.89 3.75
C THR A 455 40.61 -4.43 2.32
N LEU A 456 41.50 -3.54 1.88
CA LEU A 456 41.60 -3.04 0.51
C LEU A 456 42.40 -4.02 -0.36
N THR A 457 42.13 -3.99 -1.66
CA THR A 457 42.96 -4.70 -2.64
C THR A 457 44.28 -3.98 -2.82
N GLU A 458 45.38 -4.72 -2.92
CA GLU A 458 46.70 -4.13 -3.19
C GLU A 458 46.78 -3.65 -4.65
N GLY A 459 47.41 -2.50 -4.89
CA GLY A 459 47.55 -1.90 -6.21
C GLY A 459 47.77 -0.39 -6.20
N ASP A 460 47.92 0.19 -7.38
CA ASP A 460 48.04 1.63 -7.59
C ASP A 460 46.71 2.23 -8.04
N TYR A 461 46.22 3.23 -7.31
CA TYR A 461 44.90 3.81 -7.51
C TYR A 461 44.97 5.30 -7.84
N THR A 462 44.23 5.72 -8.86
CA THR A 462 43.86 7.15 -8.99
C THR A 462 42.90 7.56 -7.86
N PRO A 463 42.75 8.87 -7.56
CA PRO A 463 41.81 9.33 -6.52
C PRO A 463 40.39 8.77 -6.67
N ALA A 464 39.86 8.74 -7.90
CA ALA A 464 38.53 8.21 -8.17
C ALA A 464 38.45 6.68 -7.93
N GLN A 465 39.47 5.93 -8.35
CA GLN A 465 39.52 4.48 -8.14
C GLN A 465 39.68 4.14 -6.65
N LEU A 466 40.48 4.89 -5.91
CA LEU A 466 40.67 4.67 -4.48
C LEU A 466 39.39 4.98 -3.68
N ALA A 467 38.69 6.07 -4.01
CA ALA A 467 37.40 6.39 -3.42
C ALA A 467 36.38 5.25 -3.66
N ALA A 468 36.32 4.74 -4.89
CA ALA A 468 35.45 3.63 -5.27
C ALA A 468 35.82 2.34 -4.52
N GLU A 469 37.11 1.99 -4.44
CA GLU A 469 37.57 0.82 -3.69
C GLU A 469 37.20 0.94 -2.19
N LEU A 470 37.48 2.08 -1.57
CA LEU A 470 37.12 2.35 -0.17
C LEU A 470 35.61 2.19 0.06
N GLN A 471 34.78 2.85 -0.76
CA GLN A 471 33.33 2.77 -0.64
C GLN A 471 32.83 1.33 -0.80
N THR A 472 33.36 0.62 -1.79
CA THR A 472 32.96 -0.77 -2.09
C THR A 472 33.32 -1.69 -0.94
N ARG A 473 34.55 -1.61 -0.42
CA ARG A 473 35.03 -2.48 0.65
C ARG A 473 34.33 -2.20 1.98
N ILE A 474 34.03 -0.94 2.29
CA ILE A 474 33.26 -0.58 3.49
C ILE A 474 31.81 -1.10 3.37
N ASN A 475 31.10 -0.75 2.29
CA ASN A 475 29.67 -1.10 2.14
C ASN A 475 29.43 -2.60 1.87
N SER A 476 30.46 -3.34 1.47
CA SER A 476 30.41 -4.80 1.31
C SER A 476 30.71 -5.56 2.61
N ASN A 477 31.06 -4.87 3.70
CA ASN A 477 31.32 -5.51 4.98
C ASN A 477 30.03 -6.06 5.60
N SER A 478 30.05 -7.33 6.00
CA SER A 478 28.88 -8.07 6.49
C SER A 478 28.27 -7.49 7.77
N ALA A 479 29.09 -6.91 8.67
CA ALA A 479 28.60 -6.25 9.88
C ALA A 479 27.80 -4.98 9.56
N LEU A 480 28.26 -4.18 8.59
CA LEU A 480 27.57 -2.96 8.15
C LEU A 480 26.30 -3.28 7.35
N GLN A 481 26.33 -4.32 6.51
CA GLN A 481 25.14 -4.78 5.79
C GLN A 481 24.04 -5.24 6.74
N THR A 482 24.40 -5.95 7.80
CA THR A 482 23.44 -6.44 8.81
C THR A 482 22.81 -5.30 9.60
N SER A 483 23.59 -4.25 9.91
CA SER A 483 23.08 -3.05 10.60
C SER A 483 22.37 -2.06 9.68
N GLY A 484 22.41 -2.28 8.36
CA GLY A 484 21.89 -1.35 7.35
C GLY A 484 22.72 -0.07 7.21
N ALA A 485 23.92 -0.01 7.80
CA ALA A 485 24.83 1.11 7.72
C ALA A 485 25.48 1.20 6.34
N LYS A 486 25.55 2.42 5.78
CA LYS A 486 26.20 2.72 4.50
C LYS A 486 26.96 4.03 4.58
N VAL A 487 28.02 4.13 3.79
CA VAL A 487 28.79 5.35 3.63
C VAL A 487 28.96 5.70 2.15
N GLY A 488 29.08 7.00 1.87
CA GLY A 488 29.64 7.51 0.63
C GLY A 488 31.11 7.88 0.85
N VAL A 489 31.98 7.59 -0.12
CA VAL A 489 33.39 7.99 -0.08
C VAL A 489 33.74 8.80 -1.31
N VAL A 490 34.35 9.96 -1.09
CA VAL A 490 34.87 10.84 -2.15
C VAL A 490 36.30 11.22 -1.80
N ILE A 491 37.17 11.30 -2.81
CA ILE A 491 38.46 11.98 -2.67
C ILE A 491 38.37 13.30 -3.43
N GLY A 492 38.42 14.40 -2.69
CA GLY A 492 38.29 15.74 -3.23
C GLY A 492 39.52 16.16 -4.06
N ALA A 493 39.42 17.31 -4.75
CA ALA A 493 40.55 17.89 -5.48
C ALA A 493 41.72 18.30 -4.55
N ASP A 494 41.46 18.40 -3.25
CA ASP A 494 42.46 18.62 -2.20
C ASP A 494 43.09 17.31 -1.68
N ASN A 495 42.86 16.19 -2.37
CA ASN A 495 43.40 14.85 -2.08
C ASN A 495 43.01 14.30 -0.70
N LYS A 496 41.97 14.82 -0.06
CA LYS A 496 41.45 14.27 1.20
C LYS A 496 40.37 13.25 0.95
N ILE A 497 40.37 12.17 1.73
CA ILE A 497 39.26 11.23 1.78
C ILE A 497 38.16 11.86 2.64
N VAL A 498 36.95 11.90 2.09
CA VAL A 498 35.73 12.31 2.78
C VAL A 498 34.81 11.10 2.84
N ILE A 499 34.59 10.59 4.04
CA ILE A 499 33.62 9.52 4.31
C ILE A 499 32.38 10.16 4.91
N ASN A 500 31.24 10.04 4.23
CA ASN A 500 29.95 10.54 4.67
C ASN A 500 29.05 9.39 5.08
N ASN A 501 28.46 9.47 6.26
CA ASN A 501 27.40 8.55 6.66
C ASN A 501 26.14 8.85 5.86
N THR A 502 25.44 7.85 5.36
CA THR A 502 24.19 8.09 4.63
C THR A 502 23.03 8.47 5.58
N LYS A 503 23.16 8.20 6.89
CA LYS A 503 22.17 8.55 7.90
C LYS A 503 22.38 9.96 8.43
N PHE A 504 21.33 10.78 8.36
CA PHE A 504 21.29 12.11 8.97
C PHE A 504 21.01 12.02 10.47
N GLY A 505 21.48 13.00 11.24
CA GLY A 505 21.18 13.13 12.66
C GLY A 505 22.26 12.60 13.59
N SER A 506 22.01 12.74 14.89
CA SER A 506 22.94 12.32 15.95
C SER A 506 23.15 10.80 16.00
N GLU A 507 22.19 10.02 15.52
CA GLU A 507 22.32 8.57 15.37
C GLU A 507 23.23 8.15 14.20
N GLY A 508 23.46 9.05 13.25
CA GLY A 508 24.42 8.87 12.16
C GLY A 508 25.83 9.11 12.69
N THR A 509 26.55 8.05 13.08
CA THR A 509 27.89 8.15 13.67
C THR A 509 28.96 7.52 12.79
N LEU A 510 30.17 8.10 12.81
CA LEU A 510 31.37 7.58 12.15
C LEU A 510 32.57 7.67 13.09
N SER A 511 33.40 6.63 13.10
CA SER A 511 34.72 6.67 13.73
C SER A 511 35.66 5.79 12.93
N VAL A 512 36.90 6.23 12.74
CA VAL A 512 37.98 5.41 12.17
C VAL A 512 38.82 4.90 13.33
N THR A 513 38.75 3.59 13.57
CA THR A 513 39.28 2.93 14.76
C THR A 513 40.71 2.41 14.58
N SER A 514 41.21 2.33 13.35
CA SER A 514 42.64 2.15 13.05
C SER A 514 43.02 2.92 11.79
N ASP A 515 44.31 3.18 11.62
CA ASP A 515 44.83 4.11 10.61
C ASP A 515 44.33 3.84 9.19
N LEU A 516 43.62 4.82 8.63
CA LEU A 516 43.14 4.80 7.26
C LEU A 516 44.23 5.36 6.35
N LEU A 517 45.03 4.49 5.73
CA LEU A 517 46.04 4.86 4.72
C LEU A 517 47.07 5.91 5.20
N GLY A 518 47.47 5.91 6.47
CA GLY A 518 48.46 6.86 6.99
C GLY A 518 47.87 8.22 7.37
N THR A 519 46.55 8.37 7.37
CA THR A 519 45.88 9.66 7.64
C THR A 519 45.40 9.83 9.07
N GLY A 520 45.59 8.81 9.91
CA GLY A 520 45.29 8.83 11.34
C GLY A 520 43.96 8.18 11.71
N ILE A 521 43.65 8.25 13.01
CA ILE A 521 42.41 7.78 13.61
C ILE A 521 41.50 8.95 13.95
N SER A 522 40.21 8.68 14.13
CA SER A 522 39.24 9.69 14.53
C SER A 522 38.29 9.16 15.59
N GLY A 523 38.09 9.96 16.64
CA GLY A 523 37.03 9.73 17.60
C GLY A 523 35.64 9.75 16.94
N PRO A 524 34.59 9.35 17.65
CA PRO A 524 33.24 9.33 17.10
C PRO A 524 32.78 10.73 16.71
N ILE A 525 32.45 10.90 15.42
CA ILE A 525 31.79 12.07 14.84
C ILE A 525 30.32 11.70 14.64
N ALA A 526 29.42 12.60 15.02
CA ALA A 526 27.98 12.43 14.82
C ALA A 526 27.44 13.54 13.91
N GLY A 527 26.37 13.23 13.18
CA GLY A 527 25.53 14.26 12.57
C GLY A 527 24.79 15.07 13.64
N THR A 528 24.08 16.11 13.20
CA THR A 528 23.17 16.89 14.04
C THR A 528 21.74 16.66 13.58
N ASP A 529 20.79 16.59 14.50
CA ASP A 529 19.38 16.46 14.17
C ASP A 529 18.79 17.80 13.71
N VAL A 530 17.72 17.72 12.92
CA VAL A 530 16.97 18.90 12.53
C VAL A 530 16.37 19.58 13.76
N GLN A 531 16.36 20.91 13.76
CA GLN A 531 15.64 21.70 14.73
C GLN A 531 14.75 22.70 14.01
N VAL A 532 13.48 22.76 14.40
CA VAL A 532 12.47 23.63 13.79
C VAL A 532 11.67 24.34 14.85
N LYS A 533 11.20 25.55 14.56
CA LYS A 533 10.06 26.14 15.25
C LYS A 533 8.79 25.76 14.49
N VAL A 534 7.81 25.24 15.20
CA VAL A 534 6.48 24.94 14.66
C VAL A 534 5.48 25.80 15.41
N GLY A 535 4.92 26.81 14.74
CA GLY A 535 4.33 27.96 15.43
C GLY A 535 5.37 28.64 16.33
N ASN A 536 5.14 28.62 17.64
CA ASN A 536 6.07 29.18 18.64
C ASN A 536 6.94 28.13 19.33
N ASP A 537 6.68 26.84 19.10
CA ASP A 537 7.33 25.76 19.84
C ASP A 537 8.60 25.29 19.12
N LEU A 538 9.73 25.29 19.81
CA LEU A 538 10.97 24.69 19.32
C LEU A 538 10.89 23.17 19.46
N LYS A 539 11.07 22.46 18.35
CA LYS A 539 11.06 20.99 18.28
C LYS A 539 12.39 20.50 17.71
N THR A 540 13.01 19.56 18.40
CA THR A 540 14.18 18.81 17.91
C THR A 540 13.69 17.50 17.31
N GLY A 541 14.07 17.23 16.07
CA GLY A 541 13.73 16.00 15.35
C GLY A 541 14.71 14.87 15.64
N VAL A 542 14.56 13.79 14.87
CA VAL A 542 15.51 12.68 14.76
C VAL A 542 15.92 12.56 13.30
N GLY A 543 17.20 12.76 13.00
CA GLY A 543 17.67 13.00 11.65
C GLY A 543 16.94 14.18 11.04
N GLN A 544 16.30 13.95 9.89
CA GLN A 544 15.50 14.96 9.18
C GLN A 544 14.04 15.02 9.65
N GLN A 545 13.57 14.06 10.45
CA GLN A 545 12.15 13.91 10.78
C GLN A 545 11.80 14.61 12.09
N VAL A 546 10.67 15.32 12.08
CA VAL A 546 10.06 15.96 13.24
C VAL A 546 8.70 15.31 13.50
N THR A 547 8.40 15.02 14.76
CA THR A 547 7.08 14.52 15.20
C THR A 547 6.38 15.61 16.01
N LEU A 548 5.15 15.94 15.65
CA LEU A 548 4.31 16.89 16.38
C LEU A 548 3.52 16.22 17.49
N ASP A 549 3.08 17.02 18.47
CA ASP A 549 2.18 16.58 19.54
C ASP A 549 0.79 16.19 19.00
N SER A 550 0.46 16.68 17.80
CA SER A 550 -0.73 16.22 17.08
C SER A 550 -0.60 14.78 16.60
N GLY A 551 0.60 14.18 16.56
CA GLY A 551 0.90 12.86 15.98
C GLY A 551 1.41 12.92 14.53
N LEU A 552 1.34 14.07 13.88
CA LEU A 552 1.80 14.26 12.51
C LEU A 552 3.34 14.22 12.43
N LYS A 553 3.89 13.48 11.47
CA LYS A 553 5.33 13.41 11.21
C LYS A 553 5.68 14.00 9.86
N PHE A 554 6.72 14.81 9.82
CA PHE A 554 7.24 15.39 8.58
C PHE A 554 8.76 15.45 8.59
N SER A 555 9.36 15.47 7.41
CA SER A 555 10.80 15.61 7.21
C SER A 555 11.14 16.95 6.60
N VAL A 556 12.24 17.55 7.07
CA VAL A 556 12.87 18.72 6.45
C VAL A 556 14.02 18.25 5.59
N LEU A 557 13.89 18.44 4.28
CA LEU A 557 14.85 17.97 3.28
C LEU A 557 16.03 18.93 3.08
N GLY A 558 15.92 20.16 3.58
CA GLY A 558 17.00 21.16 3.58
C GLY A 558 16.50 22.61 3.73
N GLY A 559 17.37 23.58 3.46
CA GLY A 559 17.06 25.01 3.53
C GLY A 559 18.19 25.84 4.11
N ALA A 560 18.10 27.17 4.06
CA ALA A 560 19.02 28.01 4.82
C ALA A 560 18.59 28.00 6.30
N ALA A 561 19.51 27.63 7.19
CA ALA A 561 19.37 27.91 8.62
C ALA A 561 19.96 29.31 8.84
N SER A 562 19.12 30.33 9.05
CA SER A 562 19.59 31.72 8.98
C SER A 562 19.04 32.64 10.06
N SER A 563 18.84 32.14 11.29
CA SER A 563 18.61 32.94 12.51
C SER A 563 18.42 32.00 13.71
N PRO A 564 18.69 32.44 14.97
CA PRO A 564 18.17 31.77 16.17
C PRO A 564 16.64 31.54 16.13
N ASP A 565 15.92 32.37 15.37
CA ASP A 565 14.47 32.26 15.19
C ASP A 565 14.05 31.34 14.04
N GLY A 566 15.01 30.82 13.28
CA GLY A 566 14.81 29.96 12.13
C GLY A 566 14.34 30.72 10.88
N ALA A 567 14.56 30.11 9.71
CA ALA A 567 14.06 30.60 8.43
C ALA A 567 12.69 30.00 8.13
N SER A 568 11.69 30.85 7.83
CA SER A 568 10.35 30.38 7.48
C SER A 568 10.38 29.48 6.22
N ARG A 569 9.71 28.34 6.31
CA ARG A 569 9.54 27.32 5.26
C ARG A 569 8.07 27.05 4.98
N GLY A 570 7.22 28.06 5.17
CA GLY A 570 5.79 27.95 4.89
C GLY A 570 5.01 27.22 5.99
N THR A 571 3.94 26.53 5.61
CA THR A 571 2.98 25.91 6.54
C THR A 571 2.82 24.42 6.28
N ILE A 572 2.41 23.70 7.33
CA ILE A 572 1.92 22.33 7.26
C ILE A 572 0.48 22.26 7.74
N SER A 573 -0.30 21.42 7.08
CA SER A 573 -1.71 21.23 7.35
C SER A 573 -2.05 19.75 7.30
N PHE A 574 -2.95 19.31 8.16
CA PHE A 574 -3.49 17.96 8.18
C PHE A 574 -4.99 18.04 8.43
N SER A 575 -5.77 17.42 7.55
CA SER A 575 -7.22 17.38 7.63
C SER A 575 -7.72 15.96 7.82
N ARG A 576 -8.87 15.84 8.51
CA ARG A 576 -9.71 14.65 8.48
C ARG A 576 -10.95 14.97 7.67
N GLY A 577 -10.90 14.68 6.38
CA GLY A 577 -11.96 14.98 5.44
C GLY A 577 -13.27 14.20 5.67
N PHE A 578 -14.28 14.52 4.88
CA PHE A 578 -15.64 13.98 4.97
C PHE A 578 -15.69 12.45 4.96
N GLY A 579 -14.85 11.77 4.19
CA GLY A 579 -14.79 10.30 4.18
C GLY A 579 -14.53 9.73 5.58
N TYR A 580 -13.57 10.31 6.31
CA TYR A 580 -13.29 9.91 7.69
C TYR A 580 -14.45 10.29 8.64
N GLN A 581 -15.02 11.49 8.49
CA GLN A 581 -16.12 11.93 9.36
C GLN A 581 -17.37 11.05 9.19
N PHE A 582 -17.73 10.71 7.95
CA PHE A 582 -18.83 9.80 7.64
C PHE A 582 -18.54 8.40 8.14
N ASP A 583 -17.35 7.85 7.88
CA ASP A 583 -16.98 6.53 8.36
C ASP A 583 -17.09 6.43 9.89
N SER A 584 -16.50 7.38 10.64
CA SER A 584 -16.56 7.38 12.10
C SER A 584 -17.99 7.54 12.64
N MET A 585 -18.82 8.36 11.99
CA MET A 585 -20.23 8.52 12.35
C MET A 585 -21.02 7.22 12.11
N LEU A 586 -20.84 6.61 10.94
CA LEU A 586 -21.54 5.39 10.53
C LEU A 586 -21.09 4.19 11.37
N GLU A 587 -19.81 4.11 11.71
CA GLU A 587 -19.25 3.09 12.60
C GLU A 587 -19.97 3.11 13.96
N LYS A 588 -20.17 4.31 14.55
CA LYS A 588 -20.92 4.46 15.80
C LYS A 588 -22.37 4.01 15.65
N MET A 589 -23.04 4.39 14.55
CA MET A 589 -24.43 4.00 14.27
C MET A 589 -24.61 2.48 14.05
N LEU A 590 -23.63 1.85 13.39
CA LEU A 590 -23.63 0.43 13.02
C LEU A 590 -23.06 -0.50 14.10
N SER A 591 -22.40 0.07 15.10
CA SER A 591 -21.83 -0.68 16.23
C SER A 591 -22.88 -1.53 16.95
N THR A 592 -22.43 -2.56 17.66
CA THR A 592 -23.31 -3.45 18.44
C THR A 592 -24.09 -2.73 19.54
N LYS A 593 -23.64 -1.54 19.96
CA LYS A 593 -24.33 -0.66 20.91
C LYS A 593 -24.88 0.61 20.26
N GLY A 594 -24.88 0.67 18.93
CA GLY A 594 -25.36 1.81 18.15
C GLY A 594 -26.87 1.95 18.20
N GLU A 595 -27.37 3.07 17.68
CA GLU A 595 -28.81 3.41 17.70
C GLU A 595 -29.67 2.36 16.96
N VAL A 596 -29.18 1.86 15.82
CA VAL A 596 -29.89 0.85 15.01
C VAL A 596 -29.97 -0.48 15.75
N ALA A 597 -28.84 -0.97 16.28
CA ALA A 597 -28.78 -2.22 17.03
C ALA A 597 -29.68 -2.16 18.27
N THR A 598 -29.59 -1.08 19.04
CA THR A 598 -30.41 -0.87 20.25
C THR A 598 -31.91 -0.87 19.94
N ARG A 599 -32.32 -0.24 18.83
CA ARG A 599 -33.72 -0.21 18.41
C ARG A 599 -34.21 -1.60 18.00
N VAL A 600 -33.42 -2.33 17.21
CA VAL A 600 -33.74 -3.71 16.79
C VAL A 600 -33.80 -4.66 17.99
N ASP A 601 -32.89 -4.55 18.96
CA ASP A 601 -32.91 -5.35 20.18
C ASP A 601 -34.14 -5.07 21.06
N GLY A 602 -34.60 -3.82 21.08
CA GLY A 602 -35.87 -3.45 21.72
C GLY A 602 -37.07 -4.12 21.04
N MET A 603 -37.12 -4.08 19.71
CA MET A 603 -38.16 -4.75 18.92
C MET A 603 -38.14 -6.27 19.10
N ASN A 604 -36.97 -6.91 19.11
CA ASN A 604 -36.81 -8.34 19.37
C ASN A 604 -37.33 -8.73 20.76
N ARG A 605 -37.05 -7.93 21.78
CA ARG A 605 -37.59 -8.13 23.13
C ARG A 605 -39.12 -8.00 23.16
N GLU A 606 -39.68 -7.02 22.45
CA GLU A 606 -41.13 -6.85 22.33
C GLU A 606 -41.78 -8.06 21.62
N ALA A 607 -41.22 -8.52 20.50
CA ALA A 607 -41.68 -9.71 19.79
C ALA A 607 -41.64 -10.95 20.70
N LYS A 608 -40.56 -11.14 21.46
CA LYS A 608 -40.44 -12.26 22.41
C LYS A 608 -41.49 -12.19 23.53
N ASN A 609 -41.77 -10.99 24.05
CA ASN A 609 -42.82 -10.80 25.05
C ASN A 609 -44.22 -11.08 24.48
N ILE A 610 -44.50 -10.68 23.24
CA ILE A 610 -45.76 -10.99 22.55
C ILE A 610 -45.90 -12.49 22.32
N ALA A 611 -44.84 -13.17 21.88
CA ALA A 611 -44.83 -14.62 21.70
C ALA A 611 -45.13 -15.34 23.03
N LYS A 612 -44.53 -14.91 24.14
CA LYS A 612 -44.81 -15.45 25.47
C LYS A 612 -46.28 -15.26 25.87
N ARG A 613 -46.84 -14.06 25.66
CA ARG A 613 -48.25 -13.77 25.96
C ARG A 613 -49.22 -14.58 25.08
N THR A 614 -48.84 -14.82 23.83
CA THR A 614 -49.61 -15.64 22.89
C THR A 614 -49.69 -17.08 23.39
N GLU A 615 -48.56 -17.64 23.83
CA GLU A 615 -48.48 -18.98 24.42
C GLU A 615 -49.30 -19.09 25.72
N GLU A 616 -49.16 -18.12 26.62
CA GLU A 616 -49.96 -18.07 27.87
C GLU A 616 -51.47 -17.98 27.57
N PHE A 617 -51.86 -17.17 26.58
CA PHE A 617 -53.26 -17.02 26.20
C PHE A 617 -53.81 -18.29 25.52
N ASN A 618 -53.02 -18.95 24.66
CA ASN A 618 -53.39 -20.24 24.07
C ASN A 618 -53.66 -21.29 25.14
N ARG A 619 -52.82 -21.39 26.19
CA ARG A 619 -53.08 -22.29 27.32
C ARG A 619 -54.39 -21.96 28.03
N ARG A 620 -54.64 -20.68 28.28
CA ARG A 620 -55.90 -20.23 28.90
C ARG A 620 -57.13 -20.55 28.05
N LEU A 621 -57.02 -20.47 26.72
CA LEU A 621 -58.11 -20.83 25.82
C LEU A 621 -58.47 -22.32 25.92
N VAL A 622 -57.51 -23.21 26.13
CA VAL A 622 -57.78 -24.64 26.36
C VAL A 622 -58.65 -24.84 27.61
N ASP A 623 -58.33 -24.15 28.71
CA ASP A 623 -59.11 -24.23 29.95
C ASP A 623 -60.51 -23.63 29.80
N ILE A 624 -60.63 -22.53 29.05
CA ILE A 624 -61.92 -21.90 28.74
C ILE A 624 -62.77 -22.83 27.89
N GLU A 625 -62.20 -23.46 26.86
CA GLU A 625 -62.91 -24.42 26.01
C GLU A 625 -63.44 -25.60 26.85
N GLN A 626 -62.60 -26.18 27.71
CA GLN A 626 -63.01 -27.27 28.60
C GLN A 626 -64.16 -26.83 29.53
N ARG A 627 -64.11 -25.60 30.05
CA ARG A 627 -65.17 -25.06 30.90
C ARG A 627 -66.48 -24.89 30.13
N TYR A 628 -66.43 -24.29 28.94
CA TYR A 628 -67.62 -24.15 28.09
C TYR A 628 -68.19 -25.51 27.72
N ARG A 629 -67.37 -26.48 27.31
CA ARG A 629 -67.84 -27.85 27.05
C ARG A 629 -68.56 -28.43 28.26
N LYS A 630 -67.98 -28.36 29.47
CA LYS A 630 -68.63 -28.82 30.70
C LYS A 630 -69.97 -28.12 30.97
N GLN A 631 -70.01 -26.79 30.86
CA GLN A 631 -71.21 -25.99 31.11
C GLN A 631 -72.33 -26.30 30.11
N TYR A 632 -72.02 -26.33 28.81
CA TYR A 632 -73.01 -26.57 27.76
C TYR A 632 -73.47 -28.04 27.71
N THR A 633 -72.59 -29.01 27.99
CA THR A 633 -73.01 -30.41 28.17
C THR A 633 -73.94 -30.57 29.39
N ALA A 634 -73.64 -29.92 30.52
CA ALA A 634 -74.52 -29.95 31.70
C ALA A 634 -75.87 -29.28 31.43
N LEU A 635 -75.87 -28.20 30.63
CA LEU A 635 -77.08 -27.50 30.23
C LEU A 635 -77.93 -28.34 29.26
N ASP A 636 -77.32 -29.04 28.31
CA ASP A 636 -78.00 -30.03 27.44
C ASP A 636 -78.62 -31.17 28.25
N LEU A 637 -77.91 -31.68 29.27
CA LEU A 637 -78.45 -32.69 30.19
C LEU A 637 -79.63 -32.15 31.01
N ALA A 638 -79.52 -30.94 31.55
CA ALA A 638 -80.59 -30.30 32.31
C ALA A 638 -81.83 -30.04 31.44
N VAL A 639 -81.64 -29.58 30.20
CA VAL A 639 -82.73 -29.41 29.23
C VAL A 639 -83.37 -30.76 28.89
N THR A 640 -82.56 -31.81 28.72
CA THR A 640 -83.06 -33.17 28.49
C THR A 640 -83.88 -33.69 29.69
N GLN A 641 -83.42 -33.47 30.93
CA GLN A 641 -84.17 -33.81 32.14
C GLN A 641 -85.44 -32.97 32.33
N MET A 642 -85.42 -31.68 32.01
CA MET A 642 -86.60 -30.83 32.02
C MET A 642 -87.61 -31.28 30.96
N GLN A 643 -87.15 -31.69 29.78
CA GLN A 643 -88.01 -32.25 28.74
C GLN A 643 -88.61 -33.59 29.15
N SER A 644 -87.83 -34.49 29.78
CA SER A 644 -88.37 -35.75 30.29
C SER A 644 -89.39 -35.50 31.40
N THR A 645 -89.13 -34.53 32.29
CA THR A 645 -90.06 -34.11 33.34
C THR A 645 -91.31 -33.46 32.76
N SER A 646 -91.19 -32.60 31.75
CA SER A 646 -92.33 -32.01 31.03
C SER A 646 -93.15 -33.08 30.34
N THR A 647 -92.52 -34.01 29.63
CA THR A 647 -93.22 -35.12 28.95
C THR A 647 -93.94 -36.00 29.97
N TRP A 648 -93.30 -36.29 31.10
CA TRP A 648 -93.89 -37.01 32.22
C TRP A 648 -95.09 -36.24 32.80
N LEU A 649 -94.95 -34.94 33.09
CA LEU A 649 -96.04 -34.09 33.57
C LEU A 649 -97.19 -34.01 32.57
N THR A 650 -96.92 -33.84 31.27
CA THR A 650 -97.94 -33.84 30.21
C THR A 650 -98.67 -35.18 30.15
N THR A 651 -97.96 -36.29 30.33
CA THR A 651 -98.55 -37.64 30.37
C THR A 651 -99.42 -37.81 31.62
N GLN A 652 -98.97 -37.34 32.79
CA GLN A 652 -99.76 -37.35 34.03
C GLN A 652 -101.00 -36.45 33.93
N LEU A 653 -100.88 -35.27 33.31
CA LEU A 653 -101.98 -34.34 33.08
C LEU A 653 -103.02 -34.93 32.12
N ALA A 654 -102.58 -35.64 31.08
CA ALA A 654 -103.45 -36.34 30.14
C ALA A 654 -104.18 -37.54 30.78
N ASN A 655 -103.61 -38.13 31.83
CA ASN A 655 -104.17 -39.24 32.60
C ASN A 655 -105.04 -38.81 33.80
N LEU A 656 -105.24 -37.50 34.02
CA LEU A 656 -106.19 -37.03 35.04
C LEU A 656 -107.62 -37.44 34.62
N PRO A 657 -108.41 -38.05 35.53
CA PRO A 657 -109.78 -38.42 35.22
C PRO A 657 -110.59 -37.16 34.91
N LYS A 658 -111.25 -37.15 33.74
CA LYS A 658 -112.24 -36.11 33.41
C LYS A 658 -113.36 -36.21 34.45
N VAL A 659 -113.50 -35.17 35.27
CA VAL A 659 -114.65 -35.02 36.17
C VAL A 659 -115.89 -34.85 35.28
N ALA A 660 -116.82 -35.78 35.42
CA ALA A 660 -118.11 -35.81 34.73
C ALA A 660 -119.07 -34.75 35.30
#